data_AF-A0A8J7R4E5-F1
#
_entry.id   AF-A0A8J7R4E5-F1
#
_cell.length_a   1.000
_cell.length_b   1.000
_cell.length_c   1.000
_cell.angle_alpha   90.00
_cell.angle_beta   90.00
_cell.angle_gamma   90.00
#
_symmetry.space_group_name_H-M   'P 1'
#
loop_
_entity.id
_entity.type
_entity.pdbx_description
1 polymer ?
#
loop_
_entity_poly.entity_id
_entity_poly.type
_entity_poly.pdbx_seq_one_letter_code
_entity_poly.pdbx_strand_id
1 'polypeptide(L)'
;MTRLIYLIVAFLVASFSCIEAQIVTPVKWSVALDMTDDTHGAVVMTAKIDAGWHVYSNDVDPDVGPNPLQIDWDKLDGVKLDGRMKPSKTPHKEFDEMFGANLSWWTDEVTLRQNFVVTASKYAIEGAIRFSACNDENCIPPTRETFEFSGTAKIATETPEEVKADTVAEEPSAEAVVKEPVAQESTSEGIWAPVDFNSEENPEDPATTSLWYIFITCFIGGFVALLTPCVWPMIPLTVSFFLKKGKSRAKAIGDATIYGVSIIVIYLLLGLIITAIFGASSLNALSTSAVCNIIFFLLLVVFAISFFGAFDIKLPESWANKMDSTAEKTTGLLSIFFMAFTLTLVSFSCTGPIIGTLLVEAASTGDKFGPAVGMFGFSLALAIPFCLFAMFPSWLQSAPKSGGWMNTVKVVLGFIELALSLKFLSVADLAYGWHVLDREAFLALWIVIFALLGMYLLGKFNFSHYGPADSSVGVFRFFLAMTSFAFTIYLVPGLWGAPLKGVSAFVPPLYTQDFNLYGGGFKEYDDYEEGMKAGADEGKPVLVDFSGYGCVNCRKMEGAVLDESNVHAMIENNFVVIKLMVDEKKELPVPETVMENGKKVTLQTYGDRWSYLQRYKFQANAQPYYVILDAKGNLLSGPFSYDENIPKFTRFLEKGIKEYKK
;
A
#
# COMPACT_ATOMS: atom_id res chain seq x y z
N MET A 1 -37.10 -10.62 -15.23
CA MET A 1 -35.75 -11.05 -14.80
C MET A 1 -34.68 -10.64 -15.83
N THR A 2 -34.78 -11.05 -17.10
CA THR A 2 -33.88 -10.62 -18.18
C THR A 2 -33.78 -9.10 -18.35
N ARG A 3 -34.90 -8.37 -18.33
CA ARG A 3 -34.89 -6.89 -18.37
C ARG A 3 -34.23 -6.24 -17.15
N LEU A 4 -34.33 -6.85 -15.96
CA LEU A 4 -33.70 -6.34 -14.74
C LEU A 4 -32.19 -6.63 -14.74
N ILE A 5 -31.77 -7.78 -15.26
CA ILE A 5 -30.36 -8.12 -15.48
C ILE A 5 -29.76 -7.20 -16.54
N TYR A 6 -30.46 -6.94 -17.66
CA TYR A 6 -30.01 -5.95 -18.64
C TYR A 6 -29.97 -4.55 -18.07
N LEU A 7 -30.90 -4.16 -17.18
CA LEU A 7 -30.85 -2.88 -16.49
C LEU A 7 -29.72 -2.80 -15.46
N ILE A 8 -29.41 -3.89 -14.75
CA ILE A 8 -28.29 -3.93 -13.78
C ILE A 8 -26.95 -4.01 -14.48
N VAL A 9 -26.84 -4.77 -15.58
CA VAL A 9 -25.64 -4.84 -16.43
C VAL A 9 -25.47 -3.53 -17.20
N ALA A 10 -26.54 -2.92 -17.72
CA ALA A 10 -26.47 -1.59 -18.32
C ALA A 10 -26.19 -0.52 -17.27
N PHE A 11 -26.68 -0.66 -16.03
CA PHE A 11 -26.33 0.22 -14.92
C PHE A 11 -24.88 0.03 -14.51
N LEU A 12 -24.35 -1.19 -14.41
CA LEU A 12 -22.93 -1.47 -14.18
C LEU A 12 -22.05 -0.91 -15.31
N VAL A 13 -22.42 -1.14 -16.57
CA VAL A 13 -21.70 -0.61 -17.74
C VAL A 13 -21.81 0.91 -17.83
N ALA A 14 -22.95 1.51 -17.48
CA ALA A 14 -23.15 2.95 -17.41
C ALA A 14 -22.44 3.59 -16.19
N SER A 15 -22.38 2.90 -15.05
CA SER A 15 -21.57 3.28 -13.89
C SER A 15 -20.08 3.21 -14.24
N PHE A 16 -19.66 2.27 -15.09
CA PHE A 16 -18.30 2.22 -15.64
C PHE A 16 -18.03 3.30 -16.69
N SER A 17 -19.05 3.80 -17.39
CA SER A 17 -18.90 4.79 -18.48
C SER A 17 -19.12 6.24 -18.05
N CYS A 18 -19.73 6.48 -16.88
CA CYS A 18 -20.06 7.82 -16.39
C CYS A 18 -19.36 8.21 -15.09
N ILE A 19 -18.43 7.41 -14.56
CA ILE A 19 -17.48 7.92 -13.57
C ILE A 19 -16.31 8.51 -14.35
N GLU A 20 -16.57 9.63 -15.03
CA GLU A 20 -15.63 10.71 -14.79
C GLU A 20 -15.87 11.08 -13.33
N ALA A 21 -14.93 10.72 -12.45
CA ALA A 21 -14.84 11.39 -11.17
C ALA A 21 -14.54 12.85 -11.51
N GLN A 22 -15.59 13.65 -11.77
CA GLN A 22 -15.47 15.09 -11.78
C GLN A 22 -15.15 15.45 -10.36
N ILE A 23 -13.86 15.67 -10.11
CA ILE A 23 -13.37 16.32 -8.91
C ILE A 23 -14.22 17.58 -8.77
N VAL A 24 -15.05 17.65 -7.75
CA VAL A 24 -15.87 18.83 -7.48
C VAL A 24 -14.88 19.94 -7.14
N THR A 25 -14.67 20.86 -8.08
CA THR A 25 -13.85 22.06 -7.93
C THR A 25 -14.78 23.27 -7.84
N PRO A 26 -15.40 23.53 -6.67
CA PRO A 26 -16.43 24.56 -6.51
C PRO A 26 -15.84 25.98 -6.53
N VAL A 27 -14.51 26.11 -6.61
CA VAL A 27 -13.79 27.37 -6.67
C VAL A 27 -12.83 27.33 -7.85
N LYS A 28 -12.93 28.31 -8.74
CA LYS A 28 -12.01 28.49 -9.87
C LYS A 28 -11.22 29.77 -9.68
N TRP A 29 -9.91 29.64 -9.65
CA TRP A 29 -8.98 30.76 -9.55
C TRP A 29 -8.50 31.23 -10.91
N SER A 30 -8.45 32.54 -11.10
CA SER A 30 -7.78 33.21 -12.20
C SER A 30 -6.76 34.15 -11.61
N VAL A 31 -5.49 33.98 -11.95
CA VAL A 31 -4.41 34.85 -11.49
C VAL A 31 -3.87 35.64 -12.68
N ALA A 32 -3.79 36.96 -12.52
CA ALA A 32 -3.26 37.86 -13.52
C ALA A 32 -2.26 38.82 -12.88
N LEU A 33 -1.32 39.30 -13.69
CA LEU A 33 -0.36 40.31 -13.30
C LEU A 33 -0.77 41.65 -13.92
N ASP A 34 -0.99 42.65 -13.06
CA ASP A 34 -1.47 43.99 -13.41
C ASP A 34 -0.37 45.01 -13.08
N MET A 35 0.42 45.39 -14.07
CA MET A 35 1.48 46.41 -13.91
C MET A 35 0.86 47.82 -13.94
N THR A 36 1.12 48.62 -12.92
CA THR A 36 0.69 50.02 -12.85
C THR A 36 1.72 50.97 -13.48
N ASP A 37 3.00 50.60 -13.46
CA ASP A 37 4.10 51.24 -14.18
C ASP A 37 5.25 50.24 -14.44
N ASP A 38 6.41 50.70 -14.92
CA ASP A 38 7.56 49.83 -15.23
C ASP A 38 8.17 49.14 -13.98
N THR A 39 7.84 49.61 -12.77
CA THR A 39 8.41 49.18 -11.49
C THR A 39 7.39 48.76 -10.44
N HIS A 40 6.11 49.11 -10.59
CA HIS A 40 5.03 48.74 -9.67
C HIS A 40 3.99 47.89 -10.39
N GLY A 41 3.56 46.83 -9.72
CA GLY A 41 2.50 45.96 -10.21
C GLY A 41 1.73 45.31 -9.08
N ALA A 42 0.72 44.53 -9.44
CA ALA A 42 -0.02 43.72 -8.50
C ALA A 42 -0.33 42.34 -9.08
N VAL A 43 -0.25 41.34 -8.23
CA VAL A 43 -0.83 40.02 -8.50
C VAL A 43 -2.31 40.10 -8.13
N VAL A 44 -3.17 39.93 -9.12
CA VAL A 44 -4.64 39.97 -9.00
C VAL A 44 -5.15 38.55 -9.09
N MET A 45 -5.68 38.03 -7.98
CA MET A 45 -6.18 36.66 -7.85
C MET A 45 -7.69 36.69 -7.67
N THR A 46 -8.44 36.22 -8.65
CA THR A 46 -9.91 36.20 -8.63
C THR A 46 -10.41 34.78 -8.43
N ALA A 47 -11.18 34.55 -7.37
CA ALA A 47 -11.91 33.32 -7.12
C ALA A 47 -13.37 33.48 -7.54
N LYS A 48 -13.84 32.58 -8.41
CA LYS A 48 -15.27 32.35 -8.66
C LYS A 48 -15.72 31.14 -7.85
N ILE A 49 -16.72 31.31 -7.00
CA ILE A 49 -17.22 30.33 -6.04
C ILE A 49 -18.64 29.94 -6.46
N ASP A 50 -18.88 28.65 -6.63
CA ASP A 50 -20.20 28.12 -7.01
C ASP A 50 -21.25 28.39 -5.91
N ALA A 51 -22.51 28.57 -6.33
CA ALA A 51 -23.60 28.91 -5.41
C ALA A 51 -23.77 27.87 -4.28
N GLY A 52 -23.87 28.34 -3.04
CA GLY A 52 -23.97 27.50 -1.85
C GLY A 52 -22.62 27.05 -1.26
N TRP A 53 -21.49 27.43 -1.87
CA TRP A 53 -20.15 27.22 -1.32
C TRP A 53 -19.55 28.53 -0.80
N HIS A 54 -18.65 28.43 0.18
CA HIS A 54 -17.89 29.54 0.73
C HIS A 54 -16.41 29.20 0.90
N VAL A 55 -15.56 30.22 0.75
CA VAL A 55 -14.11 30.14 0.98
C VAL A 55 -13.75 30.95 2.21
N TYR A 56 -13.05 30.33 3.15
CA TYR A 56 -12.64 31.00 4.39
C TYR A 56 -11.58 32.06 4.13
N SER A 57 -11.77 33.17 4.82
CA SER A 57 -10.98 34.38 4.70
C SER A 57 -9.60 34.24 5.32
N ASN A 58 -8.66 35.08 4.90
CA ASN A 58 -7.29 35.11 5.42
C ASN A 58 -7.17 35.75 6.82
N ASP A 59 -8.29 36.19 7.42
CA ASP A 59 -8.36 36.77 8.76
C ASP A 59 -8.94 35.82 9.83
N VAL A 60 -9.18 34.55 9.46
CA VAL A 60 -9.55 33.48 10.41
C VAL A 60 -8.30 32.96 11.13
N ASP A 61 -8.44 32.69 12.42
CA ASP A 61 -7.39 32.07 13.24
C ASP A 61 -7.09 30.64 12.72
N PRO A 62 -5.84 30.33 12.30
CA PRO A 62 -5.47 29.00 11.82
C PRO A 62 -5.71 27.86 12.82
N ASP A 63 -5.77 28.16 14.12
CA ASP A 63 -5.83 27.15 15.19
C ASP A 63 -7.26 26.81 15.64
N VAL A 64 -8.28 27.51 15.15
CA VAL A 64 -9.67 27.45 15.68
C VAL A 64 -10.72 27.13 14.61
N GLY A 65 -10.32 26.80 13.37
CA GLY A 65 -11.27 26.56 12.28
C GLY A 65 -10.69 25.83 11.05
N PRO A 66 -11.45 25.77 9.94
CA PRO A 66 -10.96 25.24 8.67
C PRO A 66 -9.81 26.08 8.13
N ASN A 67 -8.91 25.46 7.35
CA ASN A 67 -7.69 26.10 6.88
C ASN A 67 -8.00 27.42 6.13
N PRO A 68 -7.56 28.58 6.65
CA PRO A 68 -7.84 29.88 6.03
C PRO A 68 -7.13 30.00 4.69
N LEU A 69 -7.62 30.91 3.85
CA LEU A 69 -6.94 31.27 2.62
C LEU A 69 -5.55 31.83 2.93
N GLN A 70 -4.52 31.22 2.35
CA GLN A 70 -3.11 31.63 2.47
C GLN A 70 -2.47 31.70 1.09
N ILE A 71 -1.53 32.62 0.93
CA ILE A 71 -0.68 32.68 -0.27
C ILE A 71 0.74 32.33 0.17
N ASP A 72 1.26 31.22 -0.33
CA ASP A 72 2.68 30.89 -0.22
C ASP A 72 3.42 31.55 -1.39
N TRP A 73 4.45 32.33 -1.09
CA TRP A 73 5.36 32.87 -2.11
C TRP A 73 6.57 31.95 -2.18
N ASP A 74 6.59 31.07 -3.18
CA ASP A 74 7.64 30.07 -3.34
C ASP A 74 8.93 30.71 -3.88
N LYS A 75 8.80 31.79 -4.68
CA LYS A 75 9.94 32.56 -5.21
C LYS A 75 9.57 34.02 -5.51
N LEU A 76 10.43 34.94 -5.07
CA LEU A 76 10.32 36.38 -5.32
C LEU A 76 11.68 36.92 -5.74
N ASP A 77 12.05 36.70 -7.00
CA ASP A 77 13.33 37.16 -7.56
C ASP A 77 13.15 38.52 -8.20
N GLY A 78 13.93 39.51 -7.75
CA GLY A 78 13.87 40.86 -8.30
C GLY A 78 12.57 41.61 -7.99
N VAL A 79 11.82 41.19 -6.96
CA VAL A 79 10.54 41.79 -6.54
C VAL A 79 10.45 41.84 -5.02
N LYS A 80 9.83 42.90 -4.49
CA LYS A 80 9.45 43.01 -3.08
C LYS A 80 7.94 43.26 -2.96
N LEU A 81 7.25 42.51 -2.10
CA LEU A 81 5.83 42.72 -1.83
C LEU A 81 5.62 44.07 -1.13
N ASP A 82 4.61 44.82 -1.57
CA ASP A 82 4.25 46.13 -1.04
C ASP A 82 2.92 46.06 -0.26
N GLY A 83 3.04 46.01 1.07
CA GLY A 83 1.90 45.99 1.99
C GLY A 83 1.17 44.64 2.09
N ARG A 84 0.01 44.67 2.78
CA ARG A 84 -0.86 43.50 2.95
C ARG A 84 -1.82 43.35 1.77
N MET A 85 -2.14 42.10 1.46
CA MET A 85 -3.16 41.73 0.49
C MET A 85 -4.51 42.39 0.82
N LYS A 86 -5.18 42.93 -0.21
CA LYS A 86 -6.48 43.59 -0.08
C LYS A 86 -7.56 42.82 -0.84
N PRO A 87 -8.64 42.35 -0.18
CA PRO A 87 -9.78 41.76 -0.84
C PRO A 87 -10.70 42.83 -1.46
N SER A 88 -11.42 42.47 -2.52
CA SER A 88 -12.36 43.36 -3.21
C SER A 88 -13.67 43.58 -2.44
N LYS A 89 -14.01 42.66 -1.52
CA LYS A 89 -15.20 42.72 -0.67
C LYS A 89 -14.84 42.29 0.75
N THR A 90 -15.50 42.89 1.74
CA THR A 90 -15.38 42.47 3.14
C THR A 90 -15.97 41.06 3.31
N PRO A 91 -15.29 40.13 3.99
CA PRO A 91 -15.84 38.79 4.22
C PRO A 91 -17.06 38.85 5.15
N HIS A 92 -18.02 37.96 4.91
CA HIS A 92 -19.14 37.72 5.82
C HIS A 92 -18.60 37.14 7.11
N LYS A 93 -19.05 37.64 8.27
CA LYS A 93 -18.60 37.17 9.60
C LYS A 93 -19.79 36.66 10.39
N GLU A 94 -19.73 35.41 10.81
CA GLU A 94 -20.77 34.80 11.63
C GLU A 94 -20.19 33.70 12.51
N PHE A 95 -20.87 33.41 13.62
CA PHE A 95 -20.48 32.36 14.53
C PHE A 95 -20.84 31.01 13.93
N ASP A 96 -19.85 30.17 13.67
CA ASP A 96 -20.02 28.85 13.10
C ASP A 96 -20.20 27.83 14.24
N GLU A 97 -21.37 27.21 14.33
CA GLU A 97 -21.68 26.23 15.38
C GLU A 97 -20.87 24.92 15.24
N MET A 98 -20.39 24.60 14.04
CA MET A 98 -19.59 23.39 13.78
C MET A 98 -18.17 23.53 14.33
N PHE A 99 -17.58 24.73 14.21
CA PHE A 99 -16.22 25.01 14.69
C PHE A 99 -16.18 25.74 16.04
N GLY A 100 -17.32 26.23 16.53
CA GLY A 100 -17.43 26.93 17.82
C GLY A 100 -16.70 28.27 17.85
N ALA A 101 -16.55 28.93 16.69
CA ALA A 101 -15.75 30.14 16.53
C ALA A 101 -16.41 31.16 15.59
N ASN A 102 -16.04 32.43 15.72
CA ASN A 102 -16.42 33.46 14.75
C ASN A 102 -15.56 33.29 13.50
N LEU A 103 -16.14 32.79 12.42
CA LEU A 103 -15.45 32.59 11.15
C LEU A 103 -15.84 33.68 10.15
N SER A 104 -14.93 33.93 9.21
CA SER A 104 -15.12 34.88 8.12
C SER A 104 -14.92 34.20 6.78
N TRP A 105 -15.79 34.47 5.80
CA TRP A 105 -15.73 33.82 4.49
C TRP A 105 -16.30 34.69 3.36
N TRP A 106 -16.06 34.27 2.12
CA TRP A 106 -16.63 34.87 0.91
C TRP A 106 -17.49 33.85 0.14
N THR A 107 -18.54 34.36 -0.51
CA THR A 107 -19.40 33.65 -1.46
C THR A 107 -19.37 34.34 -2.82
N ASP A 108 -19.83 33.64 -3.85
CA ASP A 108 -19.94 34.09 -5.25
C ASP A 108 -18.61 34.44 -5.95
N GLU A 109 -18.02 35.59 -5.62
CA GLU A 109 -16.78 36.05 -6.24
C GLU A 109 -16.02 37.02 -5.34
N VAL A 110 -14.72 36.74 -5.15
CA VAL A 110 -13.77 37.59 -4.44
C VAL A 110 -12.51 37.76 -5.27
N THR A 111 -11.97 38.99 -5.29
CA THR A 111 -10.67 39.28 -5.91
C THR A 111 -9.71 39.77 -4.83
N LEU A 112 -8.53 39.17 -4.78
CA LEU A 112 -7.45 39.50 -3.86
C LEU A 112 -6.34 40.20 -4.64
N ARG A 113 -5.90 41.36 -4.16
CA ARG A 113 -4.83 42.14 -4.78
C ARG A 113 -3.63 42.21 -3.84
N GLN A 114 -2.49 41.68 -4.27
CA GLN A 114 -1.21 41.85 -3.60
C GLN A 114 -0.30 42.74 -4.47
N ASN A 115 0.05 43.92 -3.98
CA ASN A 115 0.95 44.83 -4.67
C ASN A 115 2.41 44.38 -4.49
N PHE A 116 3.25 44.72 -5.47
CA PHE A 116 4.69 44.49 -5.45
C PHE A 116 5.47 45.57 -6.20
N VAL A 117 6.76 45.69 -5.87
CA VAL A 117 7.73 46.58 -6.51
C VAL A 117 8.87 45.76 -7.10
N VAL A 118 9.19 45.99 -8.36
CA VAL A 118 10.29 45.35 -9.07
C VAL A 118 11.61 46.03 -8.69
N THR A 119 12.57 45.25 -8.21
CA THR A 119 13.88 45.70 -7.71
C THR A 119 15.03 45.33 -8.65
N ALA A 120 14.79 44.50 -9.68
CA ALA A 120 15.80 44.11 -10.68
C ALA A 120 15.26 44.15 -12.12
N SER A 121 16.16 44.27 -13.09
CA SER A 121 15.81 44.38 -14.52
C SER A 121 15.11 43.12 -15.07
N LYS A 122 15.31 41.98 -14.42
CA LYS A 122 14.55 40.74 -14.61
C LYS A 122 13.90 40.37 -13.30
N TYR A 123 12.66 39.90 -13.38
CA TYR A 123 11.93 39.47 -12.20
C TYR A 123 11.16 38.17 -12.44
N ALA A 124 10.98 37.40 -11.37
CA ALA A 124 10.15 36.19 -11.35
C ALA A 124 9.36 36.13 -10.03
N ILE A 125 8.08 35.81 -10.15
CA ILE A 125 7.13 35.66 -9.05
C ILE A 125 6.49 34.28 -9.21
N GLU A 126 6.80 33.37 -8.28
CA GLU A 126 6.17 32.05 -8.19
C GLU A 126 5.47 31.95 -6.83
N GLY A 127 4.25 31.43 -6.83
CA GLY A 127 3.51 31.25 -5.60
C GLY A 127 2.29 30.36 -5.76
N ALA A 128 1.60 30.13 -4.66
CA ALA A 128 0.42 29.31 -4.65
C ALA A 128 -0.65 29.79 -3.67
N ILE A 129 -1.90 29.71 -4.10
CA ILE A 129 -3.08 30.00 -3.30
C ILE A 129 -3.51 28.69 -2.63
N ARG A 130 -3.35 28.61 -1.30
CA ARG A 130 -3.93 27.54 -0.48
C ARG A 130 -5.27 27.98 0.06
N PHE A 131 -6.31 27.20 -0.20
CA PHE A 131 -7.64 27.50 0.29
C PHE A 131 -8.42 26.21 0.58
N SER A 132 -9.42 26.32 1.45
CA SER A 132 -10.47 25.33 1.65
C SER A 132 -11.81 25.95 1.29
N ALA A 133 -12.74 25.13 0.80
CA ALA A 133 -14.11 25.56 0.55
C ALA A 133 -15.09 24.60 1.22
N CYS A 134 -16.17 25.13 1.79
CA CYS A 134 -17.20 24.34 2.44
C CYS A 134 -18.58 24.77 1.96
N ASN A 135 -19.56 23.92 2.19
CA ASN A 135 -20.98 24.24 2.17
C ASN A 135 -21.62 23.73 3.47
N ASP A 136 -22.95 23.81 3.59
CA ASP A 136 -23.68 23.45 4.80
C ASP A 136 -23.55 21.95 5.21
N GLU A 137 -23.07 21.09 4.31
CA GLU A 137 -22.99 19.64 4.56
C GLU A 137 -21.57 19.06 4.45
N ASN A 138 -20.66 19.70 3.71
CA ASN A 138 -19.36 19.14 3.34
C ASN A 138 -18.27 20.21 3.21
N CYS A 139 -17.02 19.80 3.45
CA CYS A 139 -15.82 20.59 3.19
C CYS A 139 -14.89 19.86 2.21
N ILE A 140 -14.35 20.57 1.23
CA ILE A 140 -13.28 20.03 0.39
C ILE A 140 -11.93 20.17 1.10
N PRO A 141 -11.03 19.18 0.97
CA PRO A 141 -9.69 19.27 1.54
C PRO A 141 -8.93 20.47 0.98
N PRO A 142 -7.96 21.03 1.75
CA PRO A 142 -7.18 22.18 1.32
C PRO A 142 -6.53 21.92 -0.05
N THR A 143 -6.85 22.80 -1.00
CA THR A 143 -6.36 22.73 -2.38
C THR A 143 -5.34 23.84 -2.61
N ARG A 144 -4.34 23.58 -3.45
CA ARG A 144 -3.25 24.51 -3.76
C ARG A 144 -3.25 24.82 -5.25
N GLU A 145 -3.50 26.07 -5.61
CA GLU A 145 -3.49 26.57 -6.99
C GLU A 145 -2.23 27.41 -7.23
N THR A 146 -1.35 26.95 -8.12
CA THR A 146 -0.04 27.58 -8.39
C THR A 146 -0.12 28.61 -9.50
N PHE A 147 0.68 29.67 -9.40
CA PHE A 147 0.87 30.67 -10.45
C PHE A 147 2.35 31.04 -10.58
N GLU A 148 2.76 31.36 -11.81
CA GLU A 148 4.10 31.79 -12.14
C GLU A 148 4.05 32.95 -13.13
N PHE A 149 4.82 34.00 -12.85
CA PHE A 149 5.01 35.13 -13.74
C PHE A 149 6.49 35.50 -13.80
N SER A 150 6.96 35.85 -14.99
CA SER A 150 8.30 36.43 -15.17
C SER A 150 8.23 37.60 -16.14
N GLY A 151 9.14 38.55 -15.98
CA GLY A 151 9.15 39.76 -16.80
C GLY A 151 10.45 40.54 -16.72
N THR A 152 10.52 41.61 -17.51
CA THR A 152 11.65 42.54 -17.54
C THR A 152 11.16 43.95 -17.29
N ALA A 153 11.75 44.64 -16.31
CA ALA A 153 11.45 46.01 -15.95
C ALA A 153 12.56 46.96 -16.43
N LYS A 154 12.19 48.15 -16.89
CA LYS A 154 13.15 49.23 -17.18
C LYS A 154 13.47 49.98 -15.89
N ILE A 155 14.42 49.44 -15.13
CA ILE A 155 14.95 50.14 -13.95
C ILE A 155 16.13 51.00 -14.41
N ALA A 156 16.03 52.32 -14.18
CA ALA A 156 17.18 53.21 -14.33
C ALA A 156 18.19 52.87 -13.23
N THR A 157 19.38 52.43 -13.62
CA THR A 157 20.47 52.06 -12.71
C THR A 157 20.88 53.27 -11.88
N GLU A 158 20.54 53.30 -10.59
CA GLU A 158 21.25 54.16 -9.63
C GLU A 158 22.42 53.37 -9.05
N THR A 159 23.61 53.92 -9.29
CA THR A 159 24.92 53.49 -8.78
C THR A 159 24.92 53.50 -7.25
N PRO A 160 25.51 52.51 -6.55
CA PRO A 160 25.63 52.56 -5.10
C PRO A 160 26.63 53.64 -4.68
N GLU A 161 26.21 54.57 -3.82
CA GLU A 161 27.08 55.52 -3.13
C GLU A 161 27.79 54.83 -1.95
N GLU A 162 29.12 54.90 -1.96
CA GLU A 162 29.98 54.68 -0.79
C GLU A 162 29.70 55.72 0.30
N VAL A 163 29.59 55.28 1.56
CA VAL A 163 29.98 56.09 2.72
C VAL A 163 30.75 55.22 3.72
N LYS A 164 31.97 55.66 4.03
CA LYS A 164 32.90 55.12 5.03
C LYS A 164 32.67 55.74 6.43
N ALA A 165 33.24 55.02 7.42
CA ALA A 165 33.70 55.45 8.76
C ALA A 165 32.60 55.66 9.81
N ASP A 166 32.73 55.32 11.09
CA ASP A 166 33.81 54.79 11.94
C ASP A 166 33.15 54.27 13.24
N THR A 167 33.72 53.28 13.94
CA THR A 167 33.83 53.28 15.42
C THR A 167 34.66 52.10 15.97
N VAL A 168 35.86 52.45 16.44
CA VAL A 168 36.55 52.12 17.70
C VAL A 168 36.39 50.72 18.33
N ALA A 169 37.56 50.13 18.58
CA ALA A 169 37.82 48.89 19.30
C ALA A 169 37.63 48.96 20.83
N GLU A 170 37.20 47.85 21.42
CA GLU A 170 37.65 47.38 22.76
C GLU A 170 37.35 45.86 22.92
N GLU A 171 38.41 45.05 22.95
CA GLU A 171 38.49 43.73 23.62
C GLU A 171 39.06 43.96 25.05
N PRO A 172 39.02 43.03 26.04
CA PRO A 172 38.96 41.56 25.97
C PRO A 172 37.87 40.94 26.91
N SER A 173 37.54 39.65 26.92
CA SER A 173 38.34 38.51 27.37
C SER A 173 37.56 37.19 27.22
N ALA A 174 38.31 36.14 26.93
CA ALA A 174 37.95 34.74 26.83
C ALA A 174 37.17 34.16 28.02
N GLU A 175 36.24 33.25 27.72
CA GLU A 175 36.38 31.84 28.13
C GLU A 175 35.52 30.93 27.24
N ALA A 176 36.19 29.94 26.65
CA ALA A 176 35.64 28.95 25.76
C ALA A 176 34.98 27.80 26.54
N VAL A 177 33.80 27.36 26.11
CA VAL A 177 33.39 25.96 26.26
C VAL A 177 32.96 25.46 24.89
N VAL A 178 33.86 24.68 24.32
CA VAL A 178 33.76 23.94 23.05
C VAL A 178 32.63 22.91 23.13
N LYS A 179 31.68 22.99 22.19
CA LYS A 179 31.09 21.82 21.53
C LYS A 179 30.79 22.19 20.07
N GLU A 180 31.67 21.76 19.18
CA GLU A 180 31.39 21.65 17.74
C GLU A 180 30.16 20.76 17.52
N PRO A 181 29.22 21.15 16.65
CA PRO A 181 28.63 20.22 15.72
C PRO A 181 29.53 20.19 14.48
N VAL A 182 30.01 18.99 14.17
CA VAL A 182 30.66 18.67 12.90
C VAL A 182 29.78 19.16 11.76
N ALA A 183 30.33 20.03 10.93
CA ALA A 183 29.77 20.35 9.63
C ALA A 183 29.82 19.07 8.76
N GLN A 184 28.65 18.48 8.48
CA GLN A 184 28.48 17.68 7.28
C GLN A 184 28.17 18.64 6.14
N GLU A 185 29.21 18.99 5.39
CA GLU A 185 29.11 19.60 4.08
C GLU A 185 28.43 18.62 3.10
N SER A 186 27.26 19.00 2.60
CA SER A 186 26.83 18.91 1.19
C SER A 186 27.46 17.83 0.30
N THR A 187 27.12 16.55 0.53
CA THR A 187 27.25 15.47 -0.49
C THR A 187 25.95 14.69 -0.73
N SER A 188 24.86 14.97 0.01
CA SER A 188 23.62 14.20 -0.06
C SER A 188 22.69 14.54 -1.25
N GLU A 189 22.76 15.76 -1.81
CA GLU A 189 21.83 16.19 -2.87
C GLU A 189 22.02 15.43 -4.21
N GLY A 190 23.22 14.93 -4.49
CA GLY A 190 23.52 14.23 -5.75
C GLY A 190 23.01 12.78 -5.80
N ILE A 191 23.17 12.02 -4.71
CA ILE A 191 22.83 10.58 -4.69
C ILE A 191 21.33 10.30 -4.65
N TRP A 192 20.51 11.29 -4.25
CA TRP A 192 19.04 11.23 -4.24
C TRP A 192 18.38 11.73 -5.53
N ALA A 193 19.15 12.32 -6.46
CA ALA A 193 18.62 12.89 -7.69
C ALA A 193 17.84 11.84 -8.52
N PRO A 194 16.65 12.19 -9.07
CA PRO A 194 15.87 11.29 -9.93
C PRO A 194 16.69 10.76 -11.09
N VAL A 195 16.58 9.46 -11.35
CA VAL A 195 17.21 8.84 -12.52
C VAL A 195 16.26 8.90 -13.71
N ASP A 196 16.76 9.37 -14.85
CA ASP A 196 16.02 9.34 -16.10
C ASP A 196 16.30 8.02 -16.81
N PHE A 197 15.27 7.17 -16.94
CA PHE A 197 15.35 5.95 -17.74
C PHE A 197 15.26 6.34 -19.22
N ASN A 198 16.33 6.95 -19.76
CA ASN A 198 16.38 7.26 -21.17
C ASN A 198 16.29 5.96 -22.00
N SER A 199 15.19 5.90 -22.74
CA SER A 199 14.67 4.77 -23.49
C SER A 199 15.46 4.53 -24.77
N GLU A 200 16.64 3.90 -24.72
CA GLU A 200 17.28 3.38 -25.94
C GLU A 200 18.00 2.00 -25.84
N GLU A 201 18.19 1.38 -24.66
CA GLU A 201 18.95 0.09 -24.63
C GLU A 201 18.41 -0.96 -23.63
N ASN A 202 17.16 -1.40 -23.86
CA ASN A 202 16.66 -2.71 -23.41
C ASN A 202 15.95 -3.41 -24.58
N PRO A 203 16.57 -4.37 -25.29
CA PRO A 203 15.93 -5.12 -26.37
C PRO A 203 15.05 -6.27 -25.86
N GLU A 204 14.55 -6.22 -24.63
CA GLU A 204 13.54 -7.16 -24.12
C GLU A 204 12.49 -6.36 -23.32
N ASP A 205 11.52 -5.83 -24.08
CA ASP A 205 10.23 -5.29 -23.63
C ASP A 205 9.70 -6.03 -22.37
N PRO A 206 9.34 -5.34 -21.27
CA PRO A 206 8.20 -5.80 -20.49
C PRO A 206 7.00 -5.60 -21.41
N ALA A 207 6.70 -6.64 -22.19
CA ALA A 207 5.62 -6.65 -23.15
C ALA A 207 4.43 -5.89 -22.58
N THR A 208 3.97 -4.87 -23.31
CA THR A 208 2.63 -4.27 -23.21
C THR A 208 1.68 -5.26 -22.57
N THR A 209 1.56 -5.19 -21.24
CA THR A 209 0.95 -6.28 -20.52
C THR A 209 -0.53 -6.09 -20.74
N SER A 210 -1.07 -6.84 -21.70
CA SER A 210 -2.44 -6.67 -22.14
C SER A 210 -3.34 -6.69 -20.91
N LEU A 211 -4.35 -5.80 -20.86
CA LEU A 211 -5.39 -5.86 -19.82
C LEU A 211 -5.96 -7.28 -19.66
N TRP A 212 -5.92 -8.10 -20.71
CA TRP A 212 -6.21 -9.53 -20.66
C TRP A 212 -5.26 -10.36 -19.81
N TYR A 213 -3.96 -10.12 -19.84
CA TYR A 213 -3.00 -10.79 -18.97
C TYR A 213 -3.24 -10.44 -17.50
N ILE A 214 -3.44 -9.15 -17.20
CA ILE A 214 -3.77 -8.67 -15.84
C ILE A 214 -5.08 -9.31 -15.36
N PHE A 215 -6.10 -9.33 -16.22
CA PHE A 215 -7.37 -9.99 -15.92
C PHE A 215 -7.17 -11.49 -15.61
N ILE A 216 -6.45 -12.23 -16.46
CA ILE A 216 -6.27 -13.68 -16.30
C ILE A 216 -5.45 -14.02 -15.05
N THR A 217 -4.35 -13.31 -14.81
CA THR A 217 -3.51 -13.52 -13.63
C THR A 217 -4.28 -13.24 -12.34
N CYS A 218 -5.04 -12.14 -12.29
CA CYS A 218 -5.88 -11.81 -11.13
C CYS A 218 -7.07 -12.76 -10.97
N PHE A 219 -7.66 -13.23 -12.07
CA PHE A 219 -8.72 -14.23 -12.06
C PHE A 219 -8.24 -15.58 -11.53
N ILE A 220 -7.05 -16.04 -11.94
CA ILE A 220 -6.42 -17.25 -11.37
C ILE A 220 -6.09 -17.02 -9.89
N GLY A 221 -5.55 -15.85 -9.54
CA GLY A 221 -5.29 -15.46 -8.16
C GLY A 221 -6.53 -15.52 -7.28
N GLY A 222 -7.70 -15.12 -7.79
CA GLY A 222 -8.99 -15.22 -7.10
C GLY A 222 -9.45 -16.66 -6.87
N PHE A 223 -9.16 -17.59 -7.79
CA PHE A 223 -9.41 -19.02 -7.54
C PHE A 223 -8.47 -19.61 -6.49
N VAL A 224 -7.20 -19.22 -6.50
CA VAL A 224 -6.25 -19.60 -5.44
C VAL A 224 -6.71 -19.05 -4.09
N ALA A 225 -7.22 -17.82 -4.07
CA ALA A 225 -7.81 -17.20 -2.89
C ALA A 225 -9.01 -17.97 -2.32
N LEU A 226 -9.79 -18.69 -3.14
CA LEU A 226 -10.88 -19.55 -2.65
C LEU A 226 -10.39 -20.68 -1.71
N LEU A 227 -9.13 -21.10 -1.88
CA LEU A 227 -8.50 -22.13 -1.05
C LEU A 227 -7.98 -21.57 0.29
N THR A 228 -8.09 -20.26 0.51
CA THR A 228 -7.64 -19.64 1.76
C THR A 228 -8.58 -20.00 2.91
N PRO A 229 -8.03 -20.16 4.13
CA PRO A 229 -8.78 -20.67 5.27
C PRO A 229 -9.96 -19.78 5.69
N CYS A 230 -9.97 -18.46 5.43
CA CYS A 230 -11.12 -17.62 5.82
C CYS A 230 -12.29 -17.69 4.85
N VAL A 231 -12.07 -18.10 3.60
CA VAL A 231 -13.13 -18.20 2.57
C VAL A 231 -13.88 -19.52 2.69
N TRP A 232 -13.18 -20.58 3.09
CA TRP A 232 -13.74 -21.93 3.19
C TRP A 232 -14.89 -22.09 4.21
N PRO A 233 -14.81 -21.60 5.48
CA PRO A 233 -15.91 -21.67 6.44
C PRO A 233 -17.15 -20.87 6.02
N MET A 234 -16.97 -19.88 5.13
CA MET A 234 -18.10 -19.12 4.61
C MET A 234 -18.92 -19.90 3.58
N ILE A 235 -18.35 -20.90 2.90
CA ILE A 235 -19.08 -21.71 1.90
C ILE A 235 -20.30 -22.43 2.54
N PRO A 236 -20.15 -23.18 3.65
CA PRO A 236 -21.31 -23.77 4.34
C PRO A 236 -22.30 -22.74 4.87
N LEU A 237 -21.84 -21.58 5.35
CA LEU A 237 -22.70 -20.51 5.87
C LEU A 237 -23.57 -19.92 4.75
N THR A 238 -22.97 -19.63 3.59
CA THR A 238 -23.66 -19.18 2.38
C THR A 238 -24.69 -20.19 1.92
N VAL A 239 -24.31 -21.47 1.80
CA VAL A 239 -25.28 -22.49 1.39
C VAL A 239 -26.42 -22.64 2.40
N SER A 240 -26.14 -22.61 3.71
CA SER A 240 -27.18 -22.70 4.73
C SER A 240 -28.17 -21.52 4.67
N PHE A 241 -27.70 -20.31 4.37
CA PHE A 241 -28.55 -19.14 4.21
C PHE A 241 -29.48 -19.26 3.00
N PHE A 242 -28.96 -19.69 1.85
CA PHE A 242 -29.75 -19.87 0.63
C PHE A 242 -30.67 -21.11 0.68
N LEU A 243 -30.30 -22.15 1.43
CA LEU A 243 -31.18 -23.30 1.70
C LEU A 243 -32.44 -22.89 2.49
N LYS A 244 -32.30 -21.99 3.47
CA LYS A 244 -33.42 -21.52 4.30
C LYS A 244 -34.38 -20.58 3.55
N LYS A 245 -33.92 -19.85 2.54
CA LYS A 245 -34.74 -18.94 1.72
C LYS A 245 -35.66 -19.62 0.69
N GLY A 246 -35.64 -20.94 0.59
CA GLY A 246 -36.24 -21.73 -0.49
C GLY A 246 -37.71 -21.44 -0.80
N LYS A 247 -37.96 -20.59 -1.81
CA LYS A 247 -39.21 -20.55 -2.59
C LYS A 247 -38.90 -20.31 -4.07
N SER A 248 -39.18 -21.31 -4.92
CA SER A 248 -39.04 -21.32 -6.40
C SER A 248 -37.61 -21.22 -6.96
N ARG A 249 -37.31 -22.02 -8.00
CA ARG A 249 -36.00 -22.05 -8.69
C ARG A 249 -35.62 -20.70 -9.30
N ALA A 250 -36.59 -19.94 -9.83
CA ALA A 250 -36.35 -18.64 -10.44
C ALA A 250 -35.89 -17.59 -9.41
N LYS A 251 -36.46 -17.60 -8.21
CA LYS A 251 -36.06 -16.69 -7.13
C LYS A 251 -34.69 -17.05 -6.55
N ALA A 252 -34.38 -18.34 -6.43
CA ALA A 252 -33.04 -18.79 -6.00
C ALA A 252 -31.94 -18.31 -6.96
N ILE A 253 -32.17 -18.40 -8.28
CA ILE A 253 -31.23 -17.88 -9.29
C ILE A 253 -31.11 -16.34 -9.19
N GLY A 254 -32.22 -15.64 -8.99
CA GLY A 254 -32.23 -14.19 -8.80
C GLY A 254 -31.42 -13.75 -7.58
N ASP A 255 -31.68 -14.36 -6.42
CA ASP A 255 -31.01 -14.05 -5.16
C ASP A 255 -29.51 -14.41 -5.22
N ALA A 256 -29.14 -15.54 -5.84
CA ALA A 256 -27.75 -15.93 -6.07
C ALA A 256 -26.99 -14.98 -7.01
N THR A 257 -27.66 -14.51 -8.07
CA THR A 257 -27.06 -13.54 -9.02
C THR A 257 -26.81 -12.20 -8.32
N ILE A 258 -27.79 -11.72 -7.54
CA ILE A 258 -27.65 -10.48 -6.77
C ILE A 258 -26.50 -10.60 -5.76
N TYR A 259 -26.36 -11.77 -5.12
CA TYR A 259 -25.26 -12.05 -4.20
C TYR A 259 -23.90 -12.00 -4.89
N GLY A 260 -23.73 -12.69 -6.03
CA GLY A 260 -22.49 -12.67 -6.80
C GLY A 260 -22.14 -11.26 -7.31
N VAL A 261 -23.12 -10.52 -7.83
CA VAL A 261 -22.91 -9.12 -8.26
C VAL A 261 -22.53 -8.22 -7.08
N SER A 262 -23.14 -8.43 -5.91
CA SER A 262 -22.78 -7.67 -4.70
C SER A 262 -21.33 -7.91 -4.29
N ILE A 263 -20.83 -9.15 -4.36
CA ILE A 263 -19.42 -9.46 -4.07
C ILE A 263 -18.49 -8.66 -5.01
N ILE A 264 -18.78 -8.66 -6.31
CA ILE A 264 -17.98 -7.95 -7.33
C ILE A 264 -17.97 -6.44 -7.06
N VAL A 265 -19.15 -5.85 -6.84
CA VAL A 265 -19.30 -4.41 -6.59
C VAL A 265 -18.59 -3.99 -5.30
N ILE A 266 -18.73 -4.77 -4.23
CA ILE A 266 -18.10 -4.45 -2.94
C ILE A 266 -16.58 -4.56 -3.03
N TYR A 267 -16.04 -5.60 -3.68
CA TYR A 267 -14.59 -5.70 -3.89
C TYR A 267 -14.06 -4.53 -4.71
N LEU A 268 -14.70 -4.20 -5.84
CA LEU A 268 -14.30 -3.07 -6.68
C LEU A 268 -14.36 -1.74 -5.92
N LEU A 269 -15.47 -1.46 -5.24
CA LEU A 269 -15.61 -0.25 -4.44
C LEU A 269 -14.55 -0.19 -3.35
N LEU A 270 -14.36 -1.28 -2.59
CA LEU A 270 -13.43 -1.30 -1.48
C LEU A 270 -11.99 -1.03 -1.96
N GLY A 271 -11.51 -1.69 -3.01
CA GLY A 271 -10.15 -1.42 -3.47
C GLY A 271 -9.98 -0.12 -4.23
N LEU A 272 -10.98 0.38 -4.97
CA LEU A 272 -10.92 1.73 -5.55
C LEU A 272 -10.90 2.81 -4.46
N ILE A 273 -11.77 2.71 -3.46
CA ILE A 273 -11.84 3.63 -2.33
C ILE A 273 -10.54 3.58 -1.52
N ILE A 274 -10.04 2.39 -1.19
CA ILE A 274 -8.79 2.29 -0.42
C ILE A 274 -7.61 2.85 -1.22
N THR A 275 -7.52 2.55 -2.52
CA THR A 275 -6.45 3.10 -3.38
C THR A 275 -6.55 4.63 -3.49
N ALA A 276 -7.76 5.19 -3.58
CA ALA A 276 -7.99 6.63 -3.70
C ALA A 276 -7.75 7.40 -2.38
N ILE A 277 -8.17 6.86 -1.24
CA ILE A 277 -8.03 7.52 0.07
C ILE A 277 -6.61 7.40 0.60
N PHE A 278 -6.02 6.21 0.52
CA PHE A 278 -4.79 5.88 1.23
C PHE A 278 -3.54 5.90 0.33
N GLY A 279 -3.70 5.81 -1.00
CA GLY A 279 -2.57 5.70 -1.93
C GLY A 279 -1.91 4.30 -1.90
N ALA A 280 -1.08 4.00 -2.89
CA ALA A 280 -0.50 2.67 -3.07
C ALA A 280 0.42 2.21 -1.91
N SER A 281 1.10 3.15 -1.25
CA SER A 281 2.01 2.87 -0.12
C SER A 281 1.28 2.47 1.16
N SER A 282 0.10 3.04 1.41
CA SER A 282 -0.65 2.78 2.64
C SER A 282 -1.37 1.43 2.63
N LEU A 283 -1.69 0.89 1.45
CA LEU A 283 -2.17 -0.49 1.31
C LEU A 283 -1.10 -1.49 1.80
N ASN A 284 0.17 -1.24 1.45
CA ASN A 284 1.28 -2.01 1.97
C ASN A 284 1.43 -1.80 3.48
N ALA A 285 1.39 -0.56 3.96
CA ALA A 285 1.46 -0.24 5.39
C ALA A 285 0.33 -0.86 6.22
N LEU A 286 -0.88 -0.99 5.66
CA LEU A 286 -2.00 -1.69 6.29
C LEU A 286 -1.74 -3.20 6.37
N SER A 287 -1.24 -3.80 5.28
CA SER A 287 -0.89 -5.22 5.22
C SER A 287 0.27 -5.59 6.16
N THR A 288 1.14 -4.64 6.53
CA THR A 288 2.28 -4.85 7.44
C THR A 288 2.07 -4.24 8.83
N SER A 289 0.89 -3.66 9.11
CA SER A 289 0.56 -3.09 10.43
C SER A 289 0.49 -4.18 11.50
N ALA A 290 1.13 -3.98 12.66
CA ALA A 290 1.08 -4.93 13.77
C ALA A 290 -0.35 -5.12 14.25
N VAL A 291 -1.11 -4.05 14.43
CA VAL A 291 -2.49 -4.13 14.94
C VAL A 291 -3.34 -4.99 14.01
N CYS A 292 -3.24 -4.76 12.70
CA CYS A 292 -4.00 -5.51 11.71
C CYS A 292 -3.59 -6.99 11.68
N ASN A 293 -2.29 -7.27 11.65
CA ASN A 293 -1.74 -8.63 11.63
C ASN A 293 -2.00 -9.41 12.92
N ILE A 294 -1.96 -8.77 14.09
CA ILE A 294 -2.31 -9.38 15.38
C ILE A 294 -3.80 -9.73 15.43
N ILE A 295 -4.67 -8.82 14.98
CA ILE A 295 -6.11 -9.11 14.90
C ILE A 295 -6.35 -10.32 14.01
N PHE A 296 -5.70 -10.41 12.85
CA PHE A 296 -5.84 -11.58 11.98
C PHE A 296 -5.22 -12.85 12.56
N PHE A 297 -4.07 -12.76 13.21
CA PHE A 297 -3.49 -13.88 13.94
C PHE A 297 -4.47 -14.42 14.98
N LEU A 298 -5.02 -13.57 15.85
CA LEU A 298 -5.97 -13.97 16.89
C LEU A 298 -7.27 -14.53 16.28
N LEU A 299 -7.79 -13.91 15.21
CA LEU A 299 -8.96 -14.39 14.49
C LEU A 299 -8.75 -15.80 13.93
N LEU A 300 -7.64 -16.03 13.21
CA LEU A 300 -7.29 -17.33 12.62
C LEU A 300 -7.05 -18.38 13.70
N VAL A 301 -6.43 -18.02 14.83
CA VAL A 301 -6.28 -18.93 15.98
C VAL A 301 -7.63 -19.31 16.55
N VAL A 302 -8.56 -18.37 16.69
CA VAL A 302 -9.93 -18.63 17.16
C VAL A 302 -10.67 -19.58 16.20
N PHE A 303 -10.52 -19.40 14.88
CA PHE A 303 -11.09 -20.30 13.88
C PHE A 303 -10.44 -21.69 13.90
N ALA A 304 -9.12 -21.78 14.01
CA ALA A 304 -8.41 -23.05 14.16
C ALA A 304 -8.89 -23.82 15.40
N ILE A 305 -9.05 -23.13 16.55
CA ILE A 305 -9.61 -23.70 17.78
C ILE A 305 -11.06 -24.17 17.58
N SER A 306 -11.86 -23.41 16.82
CA SER A 306 -13.22 -23.82 16.44
C SER A 306 -13.21 -25.10 15.59
N PHE A 307 -12.29 -25.22 14.62
CA PHE A 307 -12.13 -26.40 13.78
C PHE A 307 -11.54 -27.63 14.50
N PHE A 308 -10.83 -27.44 15.61
CA PHE A 308 -10.46 -28.53 16.52
C PHE A 308 -11.63 -28.99 17.41
N GLY A 309 -12.77 -28.30 17.37
CA GLY A 309 -13.99 -28.70 18.07
C GLY A 309 -14.09 -28.18 19.51
N ALA A 310 -13.32 -27.16 19.88
CA ALA A 310 -13.48 -26.53 21.20
C ALA A 310 -14.83 -25.81 21.33
N PHE A 311 -15.28 -25.16 20.25
CA PHE A 311 -16.61 -24.57 20.11
C PHE A 311 -16.99 -24.47 18.62
N ASP A 312 -18.28 -24.61 18.30
CA ASP A 312 -18.78 -24.28 16.97
C ASP A 312 -19.11 -22.77 16.92
N ILE A 313 -18.51 -22.00 16.00
CA ILE A 313 -18.99 -20.65 15.69
C ILE A 313 -20.27 -20.78 14.88
N LYS A 314 -21.38 -21.03 15.58
CA LYS A 314 -22.73 -20.89 15.03
C LYS A 314 -23.21 -19.49 15.36
N LEU A 315 -23.79 -18.80 14.38
CA LEU A 315 -24.55 -17.59 14.66
C LEU A 315 -25.57 -17.91 15.76
N PRO A 316 -25.66 -17.10 16.84
CA PRO A 316 -26.62 -17.34 17.91
C PRO A 316 -28.01 -17.52 17.30
N GLU A 317 -28.77 -18.55 17.71
CA GLU A 317 -30.11 -18.81 17.17
C GLU A 317 -31.02 -17.57 17.30
N SER A 318 -30.78 -16.73 18.32
CA SER A 318 -31.48 -15.45 18.49
C SER A 318 -31.16 -14.42 17.40
N TRP A 319 -29.93 -14.41 16.87
CA TRP A 319 -29.52 -13.52 15.77
C TRP A 319 -29.94 -14.08 14.42
N ALA A 320 -29.82 -15.40 14.24
CA ALA A 320 -30.33 -16.11 13.07
C ALA A 320 -31.86 -15.98 12.94
N ASN A 321 -32.61 -16.15 14.02
CA ASN A 321 -34.07 -16.00 14.04
C ASN A 321 -34.49 -14.53 13.88
N LYS A 322 -33.71 -13.57 14.41
CA LYS A 322 -33.96 -12.13 14.17
C LYS A 322 -33.66 -11.74 12.71
N MET A 323 -32.60 -12.27 12.12
CA MET A 323 -32.31 -12.12 10.69
C MET A 323 -33.37 -12.80 9.84
N ASP A 324 -33.86 -13.99 10.20
CA ASP A 324 -34.92 -14.69 9.48
C ASP A 324 -36.27 -13.92 9.58
N SER A 325 -36.63 -13.42 10.76
CA SER A 325 -37.87 -12.64 10.97
C SER A 325 -37.83 -11.23 10.34
N THR A 326 -36.64 -10.64 10.21
CA THR A 326 -36.41 -9.36 9.54
C THR A 326 -36.23 -9.55 8.03
N ALA A 327 -35.69 -10.68 7.57
CA ALA A 327 -35.59 -11.04 6.15
C ALA A 327 -36.97 -11.34 5.52
N GLU A 328 -37.97 -11.72 6.32
CA GLU A 328 -39.37 -11.77 5.89
C GLU A 328 -40.04 -10.39 5.81
N LYS A 329 -39.56 -9.38 6.56
CA LYS A 329 -40.19 -8.05 6.68
C LYS A 329 -39.45 -6.92 5.96
N THR A 330 -38.19 -7.09 5.63
CA THR A 330 -37.34 -6.10 4.94
C THR A 330 -36.82 -6.70 3.65
N THR A 331 -36.90 -5.91 2.57
CA THR A 331 -36.58 -6.26 1.19
C THR A 331 -35.39 -7.23 1.08
N GLY A 332 -35.63 -8.46 0.62
CA GLY A 332 -34.65 -9.56 0.62
C GLY A 332 -33.28 -9.21 0.00
N LEU A 333 -33.21 -8.17 -0.85
CA LEU A 333 -31.99 -7.57 -1.38
C LEU A 333 -31.01 -7.09 -0.30
N LEU A 334 -31.49 -6.39 0.73
CA LEU A 334 -30.64 -5.75 1.74
C LEU A 334 -29.89 -6.82 2.56
N SER A 335 -30.59 -7.91 2.93
CA SER A 335 -29.98 -9.05 3.63
C SER A 335 -28.89 -9.75 2.81
N ILE A 336 -29.05 -9.83 1.49
CA ILE A 336 -28.08 -10.46 0.57
C ILE A 336 -26.86 -9.56 0.43
N PHE A 337 -27.07 -8.24 0.31
CA PHE A 337 -25.99 -7.27 0.25
C PHE A 337 -25.14 -7.26 1.53
N PHE A 338 -25.77 -7.22 2.71
CA PHE A 338 -25.03 -7.28 3.99
C PHE A 338 -24.25 -8.59 4.15
N MET A 339 -24.84 -9.72 3.75
CA MET A 339 -24.12 -10.99 3.79
C MET A 339 -22.92 -11.00 2.84
N ALA A 340 -23.08 -10.44 1.63
CA ALA A 340 -21.97 -10.28 0.69
C ALA A 340 -20.90 -9.37 1.30
N PHE A 341 -21.28 -8.24 1.88
CA PHE A 341 -20.35 -7.33 2.55
C PHE A 341 -19.55 -8.00 3.67
N THR A 342 -20.20 -8.76 4.55
CA THR A 342 -19.52 -9.50 5.62
C THR A 342 -18.54 -10.54 5.06
N LEU A 343 -18.94 -11.30 4.02
CA LEU A 343 -18.03 -12.21 3.32
C LEU A 343 -16.82 -11.48 2.75
N THR A 344 -17.07 -10.40 2.00
CA THR A 344 -16.03 -9.63 1.33
C THR A 344 -15.05 -9.02 2.32
N LEU A 345 -15.53 -8.47 3.43
CA LEU A 345 -14.69 -7.86 4.47
C LEU A 345 -13.75 -8.89 5.09
N VAL A 346 -14.28 -10.04 5.54
CA VAL A 346 -13.49 -11.11 6.16
C VAL A 346 -12.55 -11.79 5.15
N SER A 347 -12.98 -11.93 3.90
CA SER A 347 -12.17 -12.49 2.82
C SER A 347 -11.05 -11.52 2.39
N PHE A 348 -11.33 -10.22 2.29
CA PHE A 348 -10.34 -9.20 1.92
C PHE A 348 -9.14 -9.20 2.87
N SER A 349 -9.37 -9.48 4.15
CA SER A 349 -8.32 -9.65 5.15
C SER A 349 -7.28 -10.72 4.81
N CYS A 350 -7.72 -11.92 4.41
CA CYS A 350 -6.80 -13.02 4.09
C CYS A 350 -6.34 -13.03 2.63
N THR A 351 -7.07 -12.34 1.75
CA THR A 351 -6.73 -12.21 0.33
C THR A 351 -5.95 -10.94 0.03
N GLY A 352 -5.87 -10.01 0.99
CA GLY A 352 -5.21 -8.72 0.89
C GLY A 352 -3.77 -8.80 0.38
N PRO A 353 -2.90 -9.69 0.87
CA PRO A 353 -1.55 -9.83 0.35
C PRO A 353 -1.50 -10.24 -1.13
N ILE A 354 -2.37 -11.18 -1.55
CA ILE A 354 -2.45 -11.65 -2.94
C ILE A 354 -2.97 -10.52 -3.84
N ILE A 355 -4.08 -9.90 -3.44
CA ILE A 355 -4.68 -8.76 -4.15
C ILE A 355 -3.67 -7.61 -4.24
N GLY A 356 -3.02 -7.26 -3.13
CA GLY A 356 -2.05 -6.17 -3.06
C GLY A 356 -0.90 -6.35 -4.05
N THR A 357 -0.28 -7.53 -4.08
CA THR A 357 0.80 -7.81 -5.05
C THR A 357 0.32 -7.70 -6.50
N LEU A 358 -0.86 -8.23 -6.79
CA LEU A 358 -1.42 -8.23 -8.14
C LEU A 358 -1.85 -6.82 -8.58
N LEU A 359 -2.35 -6.00 -7.67
CA LEU A 359 -2.74 -4.62 -7.95
C LEU A 359 -1.54 -3.69 -8.12
N VAL A 360 -0.48 -3.90 -7.36
CA VAL A 360 0.79 -3.16 -7.55
C VAL A 360 1.41 -3.52 -8.90
N GLU A 361 1.43 -4.80 -9.27
CA GLU A 361 1.86 -5.23 -10.62
C GLU A 361 1.01 -4.58 -11.71
N ALA A 362 -0.32 -4.62 -11.57
CA ALA A 362 -1.25 -4.01 -12.51
C ALA A 362 -1.15 -2.47 -12.59
N ALA A 363 -0.72 -1.80 -11.51
CA ALA A 363 -0.47 -0.37 -11.49
C ALA A 363 0.89 -0.01 -12.14
N SER A 364 1.89 -0.89 -11.99
CA SER A 364 3.24 -0.68 -12.53
C SER A 364 3.32 -0.79 -14.05
N THR A 365 2.33 -1.42 -14.68
CA THR A 365 2.25 -1.59 -16.14
C THR A 365 1.81 -0.34 -16.93
N GLY A 366 1.62 0.81 -16.27
CA GLY A 366 1.39 2.11 -16.93
C GLY A 366 -0.03 2.34 -17.51
N ASP A 367 -0.91 1.35 -17.45
CA ASP A 367 -2.31 1.49 -17.87
C ASP A 367 -3.20 1.96 -16.70
N LYS A 368 -3.91 3.07 -16.90
CA LYS A 368 -4.82 3.67 -15.92
C LYS A 368 -5.94 2.72 -15.48
N PHE A 369 -6.29 1.74 -16.31
CA PHE A 369 -7.35 0.76 -16.03
C PHE A 369 -6.85 -0.57 -15.44
N GLY A 370 -5.54 -0.79 -15.37
CA GLY A 370 -4.94 -2.05 -14.91
C GLY A 370 -5.48 -2.52 -13.54
N PRO A 371 -5.40 -1.70 -12.47
CA PRO A 371 -5.90 -2.08 -11.15
C PRO A 371 -7.41 -2.41 -11.14
N ALA A 372 -8.23 -1.64 -11.87
CA ALA A 372 -9.66 -1.89 -11.93
C ALA A 372 -10.00 -3.23 -12.62
N VAL A 373 -9.31 -3.54 -13.73
CA VAL A 373 -9.46 -4.81 -14.45
C VAL A 373 -8.97 -5.98 -13.61
N GLY A 374 -7.85 -5.82 -12.90
CA GLY A 374 -7.32 -6.82 -11.97
C GLY A 374 -8.29 -7.13 -10.82
N MET A 375 -8.82 -6.10 -10.15
CA MET A 375 -9.83 -6.25 -9.10
C MET A 375 -11.12 -6.91 -9.60
N PHE A 376 -11.56 -6.55 -10.81
CA PHE A 376 -12.71 -7.18 -11.44
C PHE A 376 -12.47 -8.67 -11.70
N GLY A 377 -11.32 -9.04 -12.27
CA GLY A 377 -10.93 -10.42 -12.48
C GLY A 377 -10.89 -11.23 -11.18
N PHE A 378 -10.24 -10.69 -10.14
CA PHE A 378 -10.14 -11.33 -8.83
C PHE A 378 -11.51 -11.56 -8.18
N SER A 379 -12.34 -10.51 -8.14
CA SER A 379 -13.66 -10.58 -7.51
C SER A 379 -14.65 -11.46 -8.28
N LEU A 380 -14.55 -11.51 -9.61
CA LEU A 380 -15.32 -12.41 -10.45
C LEU A 380 -14.99 -13.87 -10.17
N ALA A 381 -13.71 -14.21 -10.03
CA ALA A 381 -13.26 -15.56 -9.70
C ALA A 381 -13.81 -16.04 -8.35
N LEU A 382 -13.81 -15.18 -7.32
CA LEU A 382 -14.43 -15.49 -6.04
C LEU A 382 -15.97 -15.58 -6.14
N ALA A 383 -16.62 -14.68 -6.88
CA ALA A 383 -18.08 -14.65 -6.97
C ALA A 383 -18.68 -15.90 -7.67
N ILE A 384 -17.96 -16.51 -8.62
CA ILE A 384 -18.45 -17.66 -9.41
C ILE A 384 -18.81 -18.87 -8.53
N PRO A 385 -17.91 -19.43 -7.69
CA PRO A 385 -18.22 -20.56 -6.81
C PRO A 385 -19.36 -20.26 -5.85
N PHE A 386 -19.37 -19.08 -5.22
CA PHE A 386 -20.40 -18.70 -4.26
C PHE A 386 -21.78 -18.52 -4.92
N CYS A 387 -21.82 -17.91 -6.10
CA CYS A 387 -23.04 -17.80 -6.90
C CYS A 387 -23.55 -19.19 -7.33
N LEU A 388 -22.65 -20.09 -7.72
CA LEU A 388 -22.99 -21.45 -8.11
C LEU A 388 -23.55 -22.27 -6.94
N PHE A 389 -22.93 -22.18 -5.76
CA PHE A 389 -23.44 -22.81 -4.54
C PHE A 389 -24.78 -22.23 -4.08
N ALA A 390 -25.02 -20.93 -4.28
CA ALA A 390 -26.31 -20.30 -4.02
C ALA A 390 -27.39 -20.68 -5.05
N MET A 391 -27.03 -20.87 -6.33
CA MET A 391 -27.95 -21.31 -7.40
C MET A 391 -28.38 -22.76 -7.27
N PHE A 392 -27.49 -23.64 -6.79
CA PHE A 392 -27.75 -25.06 -6.60
C PHE A 392 -27.51 -25.51 -5.14
N PRO A 393 -28.32 -25.05 -4.16
CA PRO A 393 -28.15 -25.43 -2.77
C PRO A 393 -28.28 -26.95 -2.54
N SER A 394 -29.02 -27.64 -3.40
CA SER A 394 -29.21 -29.09 -3.41
C SER A 394 -27.97 -29.89 -3.82
N TRP A 395 -26.97 -29.26 -4.46
CA TRP A 395 -25.71 -29.91 -4.80
C TRP A 395 -24.87 -30.19 -3.54
N LEU A 396 -24.97 -29.33 -2.53
CA LEU A 396 -24.39 -29.59 -1.21
C LEU A 396 -25.21 -30.60 -0.40
N GLN A 397 -26.53 -30.71 -0.64
CA GLN A 397 -27.36 -31.76 -0.02
C GLN A 397 -27.06 -33.16 -0.56
N SER A 398 -26.44 -33.26 -1.74
CA SER A 398 -25.95 -34.51 -2.34
C SER A 398 -24.48 -34.76 -2.02
N ALA A 399 -23.76 -33.80 -1.43
CA ALA A 399 -22.49 -34.07 -0.77
C ALA A 399 -22.73 -35.03 0.41
N PRO A 400 -21.84 -36.01 0.65
CA PRO A 400 -22.04 -37.02 1.68
C PRO A 400 -22.35 -36.34 3.01
N LYS A 401 -23.45 -36.76 3.66
CA LYS A 401 -23.86 -36.27 4.98
C LYS A 401 -22.64 -36.28 5.90
N SER A 402 -22.49 -35.22 6.69
CA SER A 402 -21.47 -34.91 7.70
C SER A 402 -20.99 -36.11 8.54
N GLY A 403 -20.30 -37.06 7.92
CA GLY A 403 -19.72 -38.23 8.55
C GLY A 403 -18.32 -37.92 9.08
N GLY A 404 -17.60 -38.95 9.54
CA GLY A 404 -16.21 -38.82 10.04
C GLY A 404 -15.23 -38.17 9.05
N TRP A 405 -15.52 -38.23 7.74
CA TRP A 405 -14.73 -37.53 6.72
C TRP A 405 -14.79 -36.00 6.85
N MET A 406 -15.97 -35.42 7.10
CA MET A 406 -16.11 -33.96 7.28
C MET A 406 -15.39 -33.50 8.56
N ASN A 407 -15.43 -34.31 9.62
CA ASN A 407 -14.68 -34.05 10.85
C ASN A 407 -13.17 -34.08 10.58
N THR A 408 -12.70 -35.03 9.76
CA THR A 408 -11.31 -35.09 9.32
C THR A 408 -10.90 -33.84 8.55
N VAL A 409 -11.72 -33.39 7.60
CA VAL A 409 -11.46 -32.17 6.82
C VAL A 409 -11.38 -30.93 7.73
N LYS A 410 -12.30 -30.76 8.68
CA LYS A 410 -12.26 -29.64 9.65
C LYS A 410 -10.95 -29.60 10.42
N VAL A 411 -10.54 -30.73 11.02
CA VAL A 411 -9.30 -30.78 11.81
C VAL A 411 -8.07 -30.53 10.95
N VAL A 412 -8.01 -31.06 9.73
CA VAL A 412 -6.92 -30.78 8.76
C VAL A 412 -6.85 -29.29 8.45
N LEU A 413 -7.99 -28.65 8.17
CA LEU A 413 -8.05 -27.20 7.93
C LEU A 413 -7.65 -26.41 9.18
N GLY A 414 -8.03 -26.85 10.38
CA GLY A 414 -7.60 -26.21 11.64
C GLY A 414 -6.09 -26.21 11.84
N PHE A 415 -5.40 -27.32 11.50
CA PHE A 415 -3.93 -27.36 11.53
C PHE A 415 -3.29 -26.43 10.50
N ILE A 416 -3.82 -26.41 9.26
CA ILE A 416 -3.33 -25.51 8.21
C ILE A 416 -3.56 -24.05 8.58
N GLU A 417 -4.74 -23.72 9.11
CA GLU A 417 -5.09 -22.38 9.56
C GLU A 417 -4.22 -21.92 10.73
N LEU A 418 -3.93 -22.81 11.70
CA LEU A 418 -3.01 -22.52 12.78
C LEU A 418 -1.60 -22.24 12.23
N ALA A 419 -1.09 -23.04 11.29
CA ALA A 419 0.22 -22.80 10.66
C ALA A 419 0.27 -21.44 9.93
N LEU A 420 -0.78 -21.11 9.17
CA LEU A 420 -0.89 -19.84 8.45
C LEU A 420 -1.03 -18.64 9.38
N SER A 421 -1.69 -18.79 10.53
CA SER A 421 -1.81 -17.72 11.53
C SER A 421 -0.44 -17.24 12.00
N LEU A 422 0.52 -18.15 12.17
CA LEU A 422 1.89 -17.83 12.58
C LEU A 422 2.60 -16.91 11.56
N LYS A 423 2.20 -16.93 10.28
CA LYS A 423 2.76 -16.01 9.28
C LYS A 423 2.37 -14.57 9.58
N PHE A 424 1.11 -14.30 9.93
CA PHE A 424 0.67 -12.95 10.29
C PHE A 424 1.39 -12.46 11.55
N LEU A 425 1.56 -13.33 12.55
CA LEU A 425 2.36 -13.02 13.72
C LEU A 425 3.83 -12.73 13.36
N SER A 426 4.44 -13.54 12.49
CA SER A 426 5.82 -13.35 12.01
C SER A 426 6.00 -12.03 11.27
N VAL A 427 5.05 -11.61 10.43
CA VAL A 427 5.12 -10.32 9.73
C VAL A 427 5.09 -9.16 10.72
N ALA A 428 4.24 -9.22 11.74
CA ALA A 428 4.19 -8.21 12.79
C ALA A 428 5.48 -8.19 13.63
N ASP A 429 6.01 -9.37 13.98
CA ASP A 429 7.24 -9.53 14.75
C ASP A 429 8.46 -8.96 14.02
N LEU A 430 8.60 -9.25 12.71
CA LEU A 430 9.67 -8.75 11.86
C LEU A 430 9.58 -7.24 11.62
N ALA A 431 8.39 -6.72 11.28
CA ALA A 431 8.22 -5.30 10.95
C ALA A 431 8.44 -4.37 12.16
N TYR A 432 8.25 -4.87 13.39
CA TYR A 432 8.42 -4.11 14.63
C TYR A 432 9.67 -4.51 15.43
N GLY A 433 10.46 -5.48 14.95
CA GLY A 433 11.72 -5.90 15.58
C GLY A 433 11.55 -6.53 16.97
N TRP A 434 10.48 -7.30 17.18
CA TRP A 434 10.19 -7.93 18.48
C TRP A 434 11.07 -9.13 18.80
N HIS A 435 11.55 -9.85 17.78
CA HIS A 435 12.38 -11.05 17.91
C HIS A 435 11.75 -12.14 18.82
N VAL A 436 10.43 -12.29 18.78
CA VAL A 436 9.71 -13.35 19.51
C VAL A 436 9.57 -14.59 18.65
N LEU A 437 9.45 -14.41 17.32
CA LEU A 437 9.18 -15.47 16.36
C LEU A 437 10.27 -15.55 15.29
N ASP A 438 11.52 -15.61 15.76
CA ASP A 438 12.70 -15.87 14.94
C ASP A 438 12.58 -17.19 14.16
N ARG A 439 13.42 -17.35 13.14
CA ARG A 439 13.29 -18.41 12.13
C ARG A 439 13.20 -19.81 12.74
N GLU A 440 14.03 -20.13 13.73
CA GLU A 440 14.02 -21.40 14.45
C GLU A 440 12.73 -21.62 15.24
N ALA A 441 12.20 -20.60 15.90
CA ALA A 441 10.96 -20.69 16.68
C ALA A 441 9.78 -20.91 15.73
N PHE A 442 9.73 -20.17 14.62
CA PHE A 442 8.73 -20.35 13.58
C PHE A 442 8.77 -21.77 12.98
N LEU A 443 9.96 -22.25 12.59
CA LEU A 443 10.16 -23.57 12.01
C LEU A 443 9.83 -24.68 13.02
N ALA A 444 10.21 -24.53 14.28
CA ALA A 444 9.91 -25.50 15.34
C ALA A 444 8.39 -25.65 15.52
N LEU A 445 7.64 -24.54 15.56
CA LEU A 445 6.18 -24.57 15.64
C LEU A 445 5.57 -25.23 14.41
N TRP A 446 6.04 -24.91 13.20
CA TRP A 446 5.56 -25.54 11.96
C TRP A 446 5.84 -27.05 11.94
N ILE A 447 7.05 -27.48 12.31
CA ILE A 447 7.42 -28.90 12.41
C ILE A 447 6.48 -29.63 13.37
N VAL A 448 6.21 -29.07 14.55
CA VAL A 448 5.29 -29.67 15.52
C VAL A 448 3.86 -29.74 14.98
N ILE A 449 3.36 -28.68 14.34
CA ILE A 449 2.01 -28.63 13.76
C ILE A 449 1.82 -29.69 12.67
N PHE A 450 2.76 -29.78 11.72
CA PHE A 450 2.67 -30.76 10.62
C PHE A 450 2.95 -32.20 11.07
N ALA A 451 3.77 -32.40 12.11
CA ALA A 451 3.94 -33.70 12.74
C ALA A 451 2.65 -34.16 13.44
N LEU A 452 1.99 -33.27 14.19
CA LEU A 452 0.70 -33.53 14.83
C LEU A 452 -0.40 -33.82 13.80
N LEU A 453 -0.44 -33.07 12.70
CA LEU A 453 -1.33 -33.32 11.57
C LEU A 453 -1.11 -34.73 10.97
N GLY A 454 0.16 -35.12 10.75
CA GLY A 454 0.50 -36.45 10.26
C GLY A 454 0.04 -37.55 11.23
N MET A 455 0.28 -37.38 12.52
CA MET A 455 -0.17 -38.32 13.57
C MET A 455 -1.70 -38.42 13.66
N TYR A 456 -2.40 -37.30 13.54
CA TYR A 456 -3.87 -37.26 13.47
C TYR A 456 -4.40 -38.02 12.26
N LEU A 457 -3.80 -37.83 11.09
CA LEU A 457 -4.20 -38.51 9.86
C LEU A 457 -3.95 -40.02 9.89
N LEU A 458 -2.94 -40.48 10.64
CA LEU A 458 -2.72 -41.90 10.96
C LEU A 458 -3.67 -42.46 12.03
N GLY A 459 -4.60 -41.67 12.55
CA GLY A 459 -5.56 -42.11 13.57
C GLY A 459 -4.94 -42.35 14.95
N LYS A 460 -3.79 -41.73 15.25
CA LYS A 460 -3.13 -41.89 16.57
C LYS A 460 -3.87 -41.20 17.71
N PHE A 461 -4.55 -40.09 17.41
CA PHE A 461 -5.40 -39.36 18.34
C PHE A 461 -6.57 -38.73 17.58
N ASN A 462 -7.64 -38.40 18.31
CA ASN A 462 -8.76 -37.61 17.82
C ASN A 462 -9.22 -36.66 18.93
N PHE A 463 -9.78 -35.50 18.57
CA PHE A 463 -10.32 -34.57 19.56
C PHE A 463 -11.63 -35.12 20.12
N SER A 464 -11.86 -34.94 21.42
CA SER A 464 -13.03 -35.49 22.14
C SER A 464 -14.36 -35.12 21.49
N HIS A 465 -14.45 -33.92 20.91
CA HIS A 465 -15.62 -33.41 20.18
C HIS A 465 -15.98 -34.27 18.95
N TYR A 466 -15.00 -34.89 18.29
CA TYR A 466 -15.18 -35.65 17.06
C TYR A 466 -15.26 -37.18 17.27
N GLY A 467 -15.24 -37.64 18.53
CA GLY A 467 -15.38 -39.06 18.89
C GLY A 467 -14.06 -39.84 18.92
N PRO A 468 -14.11 -41.17 19.06
CA PRO A 468 -12.91 -42.01 19.12
C PRO A 468 -12.13 -41.95 17.79
N ALA A 469 -10.81 -42.19 17.86
CA ALA A 469 -9.98 -42.28 16.67
C ALA A 469 -10.30 -43.56 15.87
N ASP A 470 -10.42 -43.44 14.56
CA ASP A 470 -10.62 -44.59 13.68
C ASP A 470 -9.39 -45.51 13.73
N SER A 471 -9.59 -46.79 14.03
CA SER A 471 -8.52 -47.79 14.11
C SER A 471 -7.98 -48.21 12.73
N SER A 472 -8.70 -47.93 11.65
CA SER A 472 -8.33 -48.22 10.27
C SER A 472 -8.09 -46.94 9.47
N VAL A 473 -6.87 -46.75 8.95
CA VAL A 473 -6.52 -45.58 8.14
C VAL A 473 -6.88 -45.84 6.68
N GLY A 474 -7.79 -45.03 6.11
CA GLY A 474 -8.11 -45.09 4.69
C GLY A 474 -6.93 -44.67 3.81
N VAL A 475 -6.83 -45.22 2.60
CA VAL A 475 -5.72 -45.00 1.66
C VAL A 475 -5.43 -43.51 1.44
N PHE A 476 -6.47 -42.69 1.26
CA PHE A 476 -6.32 -41.24 1.08
C PHE A 476 -5.72 -40.54 2.32
N ARG A 477 -6.17 -40.89 3.54
CA ARG A 477 -5.63 -40.34 4.79
C ARG A 477 -4.16 -40.75 4.99
N PHE A 478 -3.81 -41.98 4.59
CA PHE A 478 -2.44 -42.48 4.66
C PHE A 478 -1.49 -41.67 3.77
N PHE A 479 -1.85 -41.45 2.49
CA PHE A 479 -1.03 -40.63 1.59
C PHE A 479 -0.94 -39.17 2.07
N LEU A 480 -2.03 -38.61 2.60
CA LEU A 480 -2.00 -37.25 3.17
C LEU A 480 -1.09 -37.17 4.40
N ALA A 481 -1.12 -38.18 5.28
CA ALA A 481 -0.21 -38.27 6.42
C ALA A 481 1.25 -38.37 5.98
N MET A 482 1.52 -39.20 4.96
CA MET A 482 2.85 -39.35 4.38
C MET A 482 3.38 -38.03 3.83
N THR A 483 2.55 -37.26 3.11
CA THR A 483 2.90 -35.91 2.64
C THR A 483 3.18 -34.96 3.81
N SER A 484 2.37 -35.00 4.87
CA SER A 484 2.58 -34.17 6.07
C SER A 484 3.91 -34.48 6.77
N PHE A 485 4.27 -35.77 6.89
CA PHE A 485 5.56 -36.17 7.46
C PHE A 485 6.73 -35.87 6.53
N ALA A 486 6.59 -36.07 5.22
CA ALA A 486 7.61 -35.69 4.25
C ALA A 486 7.90 -34.19 4.31
N PHE A 487 6.85 -33.37 4.42
CA PHE A 487 6.97 -31.92 4.62
C PHE A 487 7.64 -31.58 5.96
N THR A 488 7.27 -32.27 7.04
CA THR A 488 7.92 -32.11 8.35
C THR A 488 9.43 -32.39 8.25
N ILE A 489 9.83 -33.50 7.63
CA ILE A 489 11.24 -33.87 7.44
C ILE A 489 11.97 -32.86 6.55
N TYR A 490 11.31 -32.33 5.52
CA TYR A 490 11.86 -31.28 4.66
C TYR A 490 12.20 -30.00 5.43
N LEU A 491 11.40 -29.63 6.45
CA LEU A 491 11.64 -28.43 7.27
C LEU A 491 12.78 -28.60 8.29
N VAL A 492 13.07 -29.83 8.74
CA VAL A 492 14.07 -30.11 9.78
C VAL A 492 15.44 -29.48 9.49
N PRO A 493 16.05 -29.64 8.29
CA PRO A 493 17.32 -28.98 7.96
C PRO A 493 17.32 -27.45 8.11
N GLY A 494 16.14 -26.79 8.01
CA GLY A 494 16.02 -25.35 8.18
C GLY A 494 16.38 -24.88 9.59
N LEU A 495 16.22 -25.73 10.62
CA LEU A 495 16.65 -25.42 11.99
C LEU A 495 18.18 -25.23 12.11
N TRP A 496 18.94 -25.67 11.11
CA TRP A 496 20.39 -25.52 11.02
C TRP A 496 20.85 -24.51 9.95
N GLY A 497 19.93 -23.74 9.38
CA GLY A 497 20.24 -22.67 8.43
C GLY A 497 20.10 -23.06 6.97
N ALA A 498 19.51 -24.22 6.66
CA ALA A 498 19.20 -24.54 5.27
C ALA A 498 18.17 -23.53 4.70
N PRO A 499 18.34 -23.05 3.45
CA PRO A 499 17.53 -21.96 2.89
C PRO A 499 16.05 -22.33 2.63
N LEU A 500 15.71 -23.62 2.65
CA LEU A 500 14.33 -24.13 2.46
C LEU A 500 13.60 -23.49 1.27
N LYS A 501 14.22 -23.51 0.08
CA LYS A 501 13.77 -22.81 -1.14
C LYS A 501 12.28 -22.98 -1.48
N GLY A 502 11.67 -24.13 -1.20
CA GLY A 502 10.26 -24.41 -1.49
C GLY A 502 9.25 -23.68 -0.59
N VAL A 503 9.69 -23.17 0.56
CA VAL A 503 8.84 -22.47 1.55
C VAL A 503 9.39 -21.10 1.94
N SER A 504 10.39 -20.58 1.22
CA SER A 504 11.04 -19.29 1.52
C SER A 504 10.03 -18.13 1.60
N ALA A 505 8.96 -18.20 0.80
CA ALA A 505 7.82 -17.27 0.84
C ALA A 505 7.15 -17.12 2.22
N PHE A 506 7.17 -18.18 3.05
CA PHE A 506 6.45 -18.22 4.32
C PHE A 506 7.37 -18.11 5.53
N VAL A 507 8.57 -18.70 5.46
CA VAL A 507 9.53 -18.77 6.58
C VAL A 507 10.22 -17.40 6.79
N PRO A 508 10.54 -17.01 8.03
CA PRO A 508 11.36 -15.82 8.29
C PRO A 508 12.74 -15.85 7.60
N PRO A 509 13.37 -14.69 7.35
CA PRO A 509 14.69 -14.60 6.71
C PRO A 509 15.81 -15.30 7.49
N LEU A 510 16.92 -15.62 6.81
CA LEU A 510 18.07 -16.30 7.46
C LEU A 510 18.79 -15.43 8.49
N TYR A 511 18.72 -14.09 8.42
CA TYR A 511 19.40 -13.22 9.37
C TYR A 511 18.76 -13.20 10.76
N THR A 512 17.50 -13.65 10.90
CA THR A 512 16.86 -13.81 12.22
C THR A 512 17.20 -15.14 12.88
N GLN A 513 18.06 -15.95 12.27
CA GLN A 513 18.43 -17.25 12.80
C GLN A 513 19.69 -17.16 13.64
N ASP A 514 19.59 -17.48 14.93
CA ASP A 514 20.75 -17.42 15.85
C ASP A 514 21.78 -18.50 15.51
N PHE A 515 21.31 -19.67 15.08
CA PHE A 515 22.16 -20.83 14.80
C PHE A 515 22.13 -21.24 13.33
N ASN A 516 23.17 -20.85 12.58
CA ASN A 516 23.34 -21.18 11.17
C ASN A 516 24.68 -21.92 10.92
N LEU A 517 24.60 -23.17 10.47
CA LEU A 517 25.78 -23.97 10.09
C LEU A 517 26.33 -23.63 8.71
N TYR A 518 25.53 -22.99 7.86
CA TYR A 518 25.81 -22.69 6.47
C TYR A 518 26.20 -21.23 6.25
N GLY A 519 26.74 -20.56 7.27
CA GLY A 519 27.03 -19.13 7.32
C GLY A 519 27.54 -18.55 5.99
N GLY A 520 26.95 -17.42 5.59
CA GLY A 520 27.27 -16.76 4.32
C GLY A 520 26.21 -15.72 3.96
N GLY A 521 26.17 -14.62 4.73
CA GLY A 521 25.62 -13.37 4.22
C GLY A 521 26.79 -12.51 3.78
N PHE A 522 26.75 -11.95 2.58
CA PHE A 522 27.59 -10.79 2.28
C PHE A 522 27.11 -9.61 3.12
N LYS A 523 27.99 -8.64 3.39
CA LYS A 523 27.65 -7.47 4.20
C LYS A 523 26.58 -6.65 3.48
N GLU A 524 25.38 -6.63 4.03
CA GLU A 524 24.26 -5.79 3.58
C GLU A 524 24.23 -4.49 4.40
N TYR A 525 23.96 -3.37 3.72
CA TYR A 525 23.70 -2.08 4.34
C TYR A 525 22.19 -1.81 4.36
N ASP A 526 21.66 -1.41 5.51
CA ASP A 526 20.26 -1.04 5.73
C ASP A 526 20.00 0.46 5.55
N ASP A 527 21.08 1.27 5.48
CA ASP A 527 21.06 2.69 5.19
C ASP A 527 21.63 3.00 3.80
N TYR A 528 20.85 3.75 3.00
CA TYR A 528 21.23 4.11 1.63
C TYR A 528 22.49 4.97 1.60
N GLU A 529 22.58 5.99 2.44
CA GLU A 529 23.74 6.88 2.44
C GLU A 529 25.02 6.17 2.90
N GLU A 530 24.93 5.33 3.93
CA GLU A 530 26.06 4.52 4.40
C GLU A 530 26.54 3.54 3.33
N GLY A 531 25.62 2.83 2.68
CA GLY A 531 25.94 1.88 1.63
C GLY A 531 26.52 2.55 0.37
N MET A 532 26.00 3.71 -0.03
CA MET A 532 26.53 4.47 -1.16
C MET A 532 27.96 4.95 -0.89
N LYS A 533 28.23 5.40 0.34
CA LYS A 533 29.58 5.76 0.77
C LYS A 533 30.53 4.55 0.75
N ALA A 534 30.08 3.40 1.25
CA ALA A 534 30.88 2.17 1.19
C ALA A 534 31.21 1.74 -0.25
N GLY A 535 30.24 1.86 -1.17
CA GLY A 535 30.49 1.62 -2.61
C GLY A 535 31.55 2.56 -3.20
N ALA A 536 31.53 3.83 -2.80
CA ALA A 536 32.54 4.80 -3.21
C ALA A 536 33.93 4.49 -2.63
N ASP A 537 34.00 4.13 -1.34
CA ASP A 537 35.25 3.82 -0.63
C ASP A 537 35.90 2.52 -1.13
N GLU A 538 35.08 1.50 -1.44
CA GLU A 538 35.55 0.20 -1.97
C GLU A 538 35.79 0.20 -3.49
N GLY A 539 35.36 1.23 -4.21
CA GLY A 539 35.46 1.30 -5.67
C GLY A 539 34.64 0.21 -6.36
N LYS A 540 33.44 -0.09 -5.83
CA LYS A 540 32.51 -1.09 -6.37
C LYS A 540 31.17 -0.45 -6.74
N PRO A 541 30.46 -0.98 -7.76
CA PRO A 541 29.07 -0.62 -8.00
C PRO A 541 28.18 -1.03 -6.83
N VAL A 542 27.08 -0.30 -6.65
CA VAL A 542 26.12 -0.53 -5.57
C VAL A 542 24.90 -1.24 -6.14
N LEU A 543 24.54 -2.40 -5.57
CA LEU A 543 23.29 -3.09 -5.85
C LEU A 543 22.26 -2.71 -4.79
N VAL A 544 21.20 -2.00 -5.17
CA VAL A 544 20.11 -1.62 -4.28
C VAL A 544 18.94 -2.60 -4.47
N ASP A 545 18.54 -3.27 -3.38
CA ASP A 545 17.37 -4.13 -3.26
C ASP A 545 16.28 -3.40 -2.44
N PHE A 546 15.24 -2.93 -3.11
CA PHE A 546 14.01 -2.48 -2.43
C PHE A 546 13.15 -3.71 -2.11
N SER A 547 13.14 -4.04 -0.81
CA SER A 547 12.53 -5.25 -0.27
C SER A 547 11.47 -4.91 0.79
N GLY A 548 10.87 -5.93 1.38
CA GLY A 548 10.03 -5.76 2.57
C GLY A 548 9.89 -7.03 3.38
N TYR A 549 9.66 -6.89 4.68
CA TYR A 549 9.42 -7.98 5.63
C TYR A 549 8.19 -8.82 5.23
N GLY A 550 7.11 -8.15 4.78
CA GLY A 550 5.89 -8.80 4.30
C GLY A 550 5.94 -9.29 2.85
N CYS A 551 7.01 -8.99 2.11
CA CYS A 551 7.08 -9.20 0.67
C CYS A 551 7.37 -10.66 0.29
N VAL A 552 6.32 -11.39 -0.11
CA VAL A 552 6.40 -12.81 -0.54
C VAL A 552 7.31 -12.98 -1.77
N ASN A 553 7.17 -12.11 -2.77
CA ASN A 553 7.95 -12.19 -4.01
C ASN A 553 9.44 -11.89 -3.78
N CYS A 554 9.78 -11.04 -2.80
CA CYS A 554 11.15 -10.76 -2.42
C CYS A 554 11.82 -12.01 -1.83
N ARG A 555 11.14 -12.72 -0.92
CA ARG A 555 11.64 -13.98 -0.35
C ARG A 555 11.80 -15.10 -1.39
N LYS A 556 10.95 -15.11 -2.43
CA LYS A 556 11.09 -16.04 -3.56
C LYS A 556 12.34 -15.73 -4.38
N MET A 557 12.56 -14.46 -4.73
CA MET A 557 13.78 -14.03 -5.44
C MET A 557 15.05 -14.38 -4.65
N GLU A 558 15.06 -14.15 -3.34
CA GLU A 558 16.18 -14.53 -2.47
C GLU A 558 16.49 -16.03 -2.58
N GLY A 559 15.50 -16.89 -2.33
CA GLY A 559 15.73 -18.34 -2.32
C GLY A 559 15.97 -18.95 -3.70
N ALA A 560 15.34 -18.42 -4.76
CA ALA A 560 15.39 -18.98 -6.11
C ALA A 560 16.57 -18.44 -6.93
N VAL A 561 16.95 -17.16 -6.74
CA VAL A 561 17.92 -16.45 -7.58
C VAL A 561 19.14 -15.99 -6.79
N LEU A 562 18.98 -15.26 -5.68
CA LEU A 562 20.11 -14.67 -4.95
C LEU A 562 20.95 -15.71 -4.19
N ASP A 563 20.32 -16.79 -3.71
CA ASP A 563 20.97 -17.95 -3.08
C ASP A 563 21.67 -18.88 -4.09
N GLU A 564 21.55 -18.62 -5.39
CA GLU A 564 22.24 -19.44 -6.38
C GLU A 564 23.74 -19.16 -6.35
N SER A 565 24.55 -20.22 -6.19
CA SER A 565 26.00 -20.11 -5.94
C SER A 565 26.76 -19.13 -6.85
N ASN A 566 26.46 -19.14 -8.16
CA ASN A 566 27.09 -18.26 -9.14
C ASN A 566 26.67 -16.79 -8.96
N VAL A 567 25.38 -16.55 -8.67
CA VAL A 567 24.81 -15.21 -8.46
C VAL A 567 25.31 -14.65 -7.14
N HIS A 568 25.24 -15.43 -6.07
CA HIS A 568 25.73 -15.06 -4.74
C HIS A 568 27.21 -14.64 -4.78
N ALA A 569 28.07 -15.46 -5.41
CA ALA A 569 29.48 -15.15 -5.56
C ALA A 569 29.70 -13.90 -6.44
N MET A 570 28.88 -13.68 -7.46
CA MET A 570 28.98 -12.47 -8.29
C MET A 570 28.61 -11.21 -7.49
N ILE A 571 27.57 -11.28 -6.66
CA ILE A 571 27.14 -10.18 -5.80
C ILE A 571 28.21 -9.87 -4.75
N GLU A 572 28.63 -10.87 -3.98
CA GLU A 572 29.59 -10.71 -2.88
C GLU A 572 30.95 -10.13 -3.35
N ASN A 573 31.45 -10.58 -4.49
CA ASN A 573 32.77 -10.16 -4.96
C ASN A 573 32.77 -8.81 -5.71
N ASN A 574 31.65 -8.42 -6.34
CA ASN A 574 31.65 -7.29 -7.28
C ASN A 574 30.78 -6.12 -6.85
N PHE A 575 29.90 -6.27 -5.85
CA PHE A 575 28.95 -5.24 -5.46
C PHE A 575 29.00 -4.93 -3.96
N VAL A 576 28.64 -3.70 -3.62
CA VAL A 576 28.15 -3.36 -2.28
C VAL A 576 26.64 -3.45 -2.29
N VAL A 577 26.06 -4.21 -1.37
CA VAL A 577 24.60 -4.46 -1.35
C VAL A 577 23.93 -3.54 -0.33
N ILE A 578 22.93 -2.81 -0.80
CA ILE A 578 22.05 -2.00 0.03
C ILE A 578 20.66 -2.63 -0.03
N LYS A 579 20.12 -2.99 1.13
CA LYS A 579 18.80 -3.60 1.24
C LYS A 579 17.87 -2.68 2.01
N LEU A 580 16.94 -2.08 1.28
CA LEU A 580 16.04 -1.07 1.82
C LEU A 580 14.67 -1.70 2.09
N MET A 581 14.35 -1.90 3.36
CA MET A 581 13.06 -2.43 3.80
C MET A 581 12.00 -1.32 3.77
N VAL A 582 11.12 -1.34 2.78
CA VAL A 582 10.12 -0.28 2.58
C VAL A 582 8.98 -0.30 3.61
N ASP A 583 8.84 -1.40 4.35
CA ASP A 583 7.82 -1.61 5.39
C ASP A 583 8.39 -1.56 6.83
N GLU A 584 9.63 -1.11 6.99
CA GLU A 584 10.30 -0.90 8.28
C GLU A 584 9.57 0.13 9.16
N LYS A 585 9.25 -0.24 10.41
CA LYS A 585 8.54 0.63 11.36
C LYS A 585 9.44 1.35 12.35
N LYS A 586 10.75 1.17 12.27
CA LYS A 586 11.73 1.94 13.05
C LYS A 586 11.56 3.43 12.76
N GLU A 587 11.37 4.23 13.81
CA GLU A 587 11.21 5.68 13.69
C GLU A 587 12.49 6.34 13.22
N LEU A 588 12.36 7.37 12.39
CA LEU A 588 13.47 8.25 12.04
C LEU A 588 13.84 9.09 13.26
N PRO A 589 15.15 9.35 13.50
CA PRO A 589 15.59 10.22 14.60
C PRO A 589 14.94 11.62 14.55
N VAL A 590 14.67 12.12 13.34
CA VAL A 590 13.93 13.36 13.09
C VAL A 590 12.96 13.11 11.93
N PRO A 591 11.63 13.35 12.09
CA PRO A 591 10.69 13.24 10.99
C PRO A 591 11.04 14.19 9.83
N GLU A 592 11.08 13.66 8.62
CA GLU A 592 11.42 14.43 7.42
C GLU A 592 10.14 14.82 6.68
N THR A 593 9.99 16.07 6.27
CA THR A 593 8.84 16.49 5.43
C THR A 593 9.30 16.65 4.00
N VAL A 594 8.73 15.84 3.10
CA VAL A 594 9.08 15.82 1.69
C VAL A 594 7.90 16.23 0.82
N MET A 595 8.19 16.70 -0.39
CA MET A 595 7.18 16.99 -1.40
C MET A 595 7.03 15.76 -2.31
N GLU A 596 5.83 15.23 -2.40
CA GLU A 596 5.47 14.11 -3.27
C GLU A 596 4.21 14.47 -4.07
N ASN A 597 4.33 14.50 -5.40
CA ASN A 597 3.22 14.83 -6.31
C ASN A 597 2.48 16.14 -5.93
N GLY A 598 3.22 17.16 -5.49
CA GLY A 598 2.67 18.45 -5.06
C GLY A 598 2.05 18.48 -3.66
N LYS A 599 2.06 17.36 -2.91
CA LYS A 599 1.59 17.26 -1.53
C LYS A 599 2.77 17.18 -0.55
N LYS A 600 2.67 17.86 0.60
CA LYS A 600 3.60 17.65 1.71
C LYS A 600 3.27 16.34 2.41
N VAL A 601 4.23 15.43 2.46
CA VAL A 601 4.15 14.14 3.15
C VAL A 601 5.21 14.13 4.24
N THR A 602 4.83 13.76 5.46
CA THR A 602 5.76 13.61 6.58
C THR A 602 6.17 12.15 6.69
N LEU A 603 7.45 11.89 6.54
CA LEU A 603 8.09 10.59 6.70
C LEU A 603 8.43 10.41 8.18
N GLN A 604 7.87 9.38 8.81
CA GLN A 604 8.05 9.12 10.24
C GLN A 604 8.98 7.93 10.49
N THR A 605 9.02 6.98 9.55
CA THR A 605 9.77 5.74 9.67
C THR A 605 10.80 5.58 8.55
N TYR A 606 11.81 4.75 8.79
CA TYR A 606 12.77 4.35 7.74
C TYR A 606 12.06 3.72 6.54
N GLY A 607 10.97 2.96 6.76
CA GLY A 607 10.16 2.40 5.68
C GLY A 607 9.50 3.48 4.81
N ASP A 608 8.98 4.55 5.42
CA ASP A 608 8.44 5.71 4.68
C ASP A 608 9.54 6.38 3.85
N ARG A 609 10.73 6.52 4.42
CA ARG A 609 11.91 7.12 3.77
C ARG A 609 12.35 6.34 2.54
N TRP A 610 12.50 5.02 2.66
CA TRP A 610 12.89 4.16 1.55
C TRP A 610 11.79 4.01 0.51
N SER A 611 10.54 3.94 0.94
CA SER A 611 9.37 3.99 0.06
C SER A 611 9.33 5.28 -0.76
N TYR A 612 9.62 6.43 -0.15
CA TYR A 612 9.71 7.71 -0.83
C TYR A 612 10.89 7.76 -1.78
N LEU A 613 12.10 7.33 -1.35
CA LEU A 613 13.27 7.24 -2.21
C LEU A 613 12.98 6.42 -3.47
N GLN A 614 12.31 5.27 -3.34
CA GLN A 614 11.93 4.43 -4.47
C GLN A 614 11.07 5.18 -5.49
N ARG A 615 10.04 5.89 -5.02
CA ARG A 615 9.09 6.62 -5.87
C ARG A 615 9.70 7.89 -6.45
N TYR A 616 10.40 8.67 -5.63
CA TYR A 616 11.02 9.92 -6.02
C TYR A 616 12.15 9.70 -7.01
N LYS A 617 13.09 8.81 -6.67
CA LYS A 617 14.31 8.59 -7.47
C LYS A 617 14.06 7.70 -8.67
N PHE A 618 13.33 6.59 -8.50
CA PHE A 618 13.18 5.54 -9.52
C PHE A 618 11.79 5.46 -10.14
N GLN A 619 10.85 6.31 -9.74
CA GLN A 619 9.46 6.30 -10.25
C GLN A 619 8.79 4.92 -10.14
N ALA A 620 9.16 4.16 -9.10
CA ALA A 620 8.69 2.80 -8.86
C ALA A 620 8.15 2.64 -7.43
N ASN A 621 7.20 1.74 -7.24
CA ASN A 621 6.57 1.47 -5.95
C ASN A 621 6.34 -0.03 -5.68
N ALA A 622 6.88 -0.90 -6.54
CA ALA A 622 6.73 -2.35 -6.46
C ALA A 622 7.95 -2.99 -5.78
N GLN A 623 7.75 -4.12 -5.09
CA GLN A 623 8.83 -4.92 -4.49
C GLN A 623 8.64 -6.40 -4.87
N PRO A 624 9.72 -7.16 -5.15
CA PRO A 624 11.13 -6.76 -5.14
C PRO A 624 11.50 -5.87 -6.33
N TYR A 625 12.43 -4.94 -6.11
CA TYR A 625 12.91 -4.04 -7.15
C TYR A 625 14.41 -3.79 -6.99
N TYR A 626 15.18 -4.19 -8.00
CA TYR A 626 16.63 -4.14 -8.00
C TYR A 626 17.15 -3.12 -9.02
N VAL A 627 18.12 -2.31 -8.59
CA VAL A 627 18.84 -1.36 -9.45
C VAL A 627 20.33 -1.37 -9.10
N ILE A 628 21.17 -1.14 -10.09
CA ILE A 628 22.62 -1.00 -9.90
C ILE A 628 23.02 0.44 -10.16
N LEU A 629 23.73 1.04 -9.20
CA LEU A 629 24.16 2.43 -9.20
C LEU A 629 25.68 2.55 -9.20
N ASP A 630 26.19 3.65 -9.74
CA ASP A 630 27.57 4.08 -9.54
C ASP A 630 27.77 4.74 -8.16
N ALA A 631 29.01 5.09 -7.82
CA ALA A 631 29.34 5.75 -6.55
C ALA A 631 28.69 7.14 -6.37
N LYS A 632 28.09 7.71 -7.42
CA LYS A 632 27.40 9.01 -7.42
C LYS A 632 25.87 8.87 -7.44
N GLY A 633 25.35 7.64 -7.47
CA GLY A 633 23.91 7.37 -7.52
C GLY A 633 23.30 7.44 -8.92
N ASN A 634 24.10 7.42 -9.99
CA ASN A 634 23.62 7.29 -11.36
C ASN A 634 23.30 5.83 -11.68
N LEU A 635 22.28 5.60 -12.50
CA LEU A 635 21.85 4.26 -12.89
C LEU A 635 22.84 3.63 -13.90
N LEU A 636 23.33 2.43 -13.57
CA LEU A 636 24.19 1.63 -14.45
C LEU A 636 23.44 0.49 -15.12
N SER A 637 22.53 -0.15 -14.39
CA SER A 637 21.73 -1.26 -14.88
C SER A 637 20.43 -1.36 -14.07
N GLY A 638 19.33 -1.66 -14.74
CA GLY A 638 18.01 -1.78 -14.14
C GLY A 638 16.91 -1.08 -14.94
N PRO A 639 15.66 -1.17 -14.49
CA PRO A 639 15.25 -1.90 -13.29
C PRO A 639 15.08 -3.41 -13.53
N PHE A 640 15.24 -4.21 -12.49
CA PHE A 640 14.87 -5.63 -12.48
C PHE A 640 13.82 -5.86 -11.37
N SER A 641 12.68 -6.42 -11.72
CA SER A 641 11.58 -6.71 -10.78
C SER A 641 11.51 -8.21 -10.47
N TYR A 642 10.34 -8.74 -10.08
CA TYR A 642 10.17 -10.18 -9.86
C TYR A 642 10.30 -10.99 -11.17
N ASP A 643 11.36 -11.81 -11.27
CA ASP A 643 11.55 -12.80 -12.33
C ASP A 643 12.58 -13.85 -11.85
N GLU A 644 12.15 -15.11 -11.67
CA GLU A 644 12.99 -16.20 -11.17
C GLU A 644 14.02 -16.72 -12.22
N ASN A 645 14.13 -16.08 -13.39
CA ASN A 645 15.07 -16.46 -14.45
C ASN A 645 16.52 -16.07 -14.12
N ILE A 646 17.28 -17.03 -13.58
CA ILE A 646 18.69 -16.88 -13.18
C ILE A 646 19.58 -16.31 -14.30
N PRO A 647 19.57 -16.82 -15.56
CA PRO A 647 20.34 -16.21 -16.65
C PRO A 647 20.02 -14.74 -16.92
N LYS A 648 18.75 -14.34 -16.79
CA LYS A 648 18.34 -12.95 -17.00
C LYS A 648 18.87 -12.04 -15.90
N PHE A 649 18.79 -12.48 -14.64
CA PHE A 649 19.35 -11.75 -13.51
C PHE A 649 20.88 -11.64 -13.59
N THR A 650 21.55 -12.72 -14.02
CA THR A 650 23.00 -12.71 -14.23
C THR A 650 23.41 -11.68 -15.29
N ARG A 651 22.70 -11.61 -16.43
CA ARG A 651 22.93 -10.57 -17.46
C ARG A 651 22.75 -9.15 -16.91
N PHE A 652 21.77 -8.96 -16.03
CA PHE A 652 21.55 -7.68 -15.35
C PHE A 652 22.74 -7.25 -14.48
N LEU A 653 23.30 -8.19 -13.69
CA LEU A 653 24.51 -7.95 -12.89
C LEU A 653 25.74 -7.68 -13.78
N GLU A 654 25.96 -8.49 -14.81
CA GLU A 654 27.07 -8.33 -15.75
C GLU A 654 27.05 -6.97 -16.46
N LYS A 655 25.86 -6.49 -16.84
CA LYS A 655 25.69 -5.14 -17.41
C LYS A 655 26.16 -4.07 -16.42
N GLY A 656 25.75 -4.15 -15.16
CA GLY A 656 26.16 -3.21 -14.11
C GLY A 656 27.68 -3.18 -13.90
N ILE A 657 28.32 -4.35 -13.85
CA ILE A 657 29.79 -4.46 -13.73
C ILE A 657 30.49 -3.84 -14.94
N LYS A 658 29.95 -4.08 -16.15
CA LYS A 658 30.54 -3.57 -17.39
C LYS A 658 30.44 -2.05 -17.49
N GLU A 659 29.28 -1.48 -17.16
CA GLU A 659 29.08 -0.03 -17.19
C GLU A 659 29.89 0.69 -16.12
N TYR A 660 30.05 0.11 -14.92
CA TYR A 660 30.89 0.70 -13.86
C TYR A 660 32.38 0.81 -14.25
N LYS A 661 32.85 -0.08 -15.13
CA LYS A 661 34.25 -0.10 -15.60
C LYS A 661 34.54 0.89 -16.73
N LYS A 662 33.51 1.47 -17.36
CA LYS A 662 33.68 2.52 -18.38
C LYS A 662 33.89 3.87 -17.71
#